data_AF-A0A8H7EEA5-F1
#
_entry.id   AF-A0A8H7EEA5-F1
#
_cell.length_a   1.000
_cell.length_b   1.000
_cell.length_c   1.000
_cell.angle_alpha   90.00
_cell.angle_beta   90.00
_cell.angle_gamma   90.00
#
_symmetry.space_group_name_H-M   'P 1'
#
loop_
_entity.id
_entity.type
_entity.pdbx_description
1 polymer ?
#
loop_
_entity_poly.entity_id
_entity_poly.type
_entity_poly.pdbx_seq_one_letter_code
_entity_poly.pdbx_strand_id
1 'polypeptide(L)'
;MGEVVPYKAGMQRGQGYNTYLQALCVKDAVTIERHDDKDPAFKREYYSEFIEEYEKIAKSMRISAGAAVSGWGQEGNVNVDILNRSEFETSTLTYEVKVLVQHQVSVVDKHSFNKIQTENKHATYGDRFISDFIKGGHFYARVSITAKNSSETSELKQSAEVAMTMYGVSGKITQEVESAVSSIKRNASVKITIIESTGTSKSGTSGGGYAVKAEESSDLLAVKEKADQFYKDADTGKHSYVLFAVLAKYRNLSNFENYFTPFDYQIASLRSWALFNDFTLYKAIETMIKAVPTSKFKDGPERKTQLSNQAINIFESIRNRVIRISEHPEEAKQKSDHMEPDVFRLEVLNSIQTKLFHAQSKPIPNTDDYWTDVILPSKGSDEQHLFTFPAFDFGELIGTEVVSFGKKKNGEEYNCLIGERATSLDGYTELSHFWIFPDSVEKFAMQIPQAIPKFFKAYRKHFVRMKAGQWDPKEKKVVVNDVPKPAEAPNQFLVKIQSASLCHSDLLHAMRPDYAVTLGHEGVGYIESIGKEASDKGFQVGDAIGFNYFIGACFECEGCMVHNVRCETGNQKLQGFVADGYFAEYAVVDWQNAIKLPENLDMSKTAPLFCAGITAFHSVDSCELKAGDWLAVIGCGGLGQYAIQYAKAMGIKTIGLDINDNQLDVAKKVGADAVFNSMKNKDYLQDIKKLTGGKGCHAAAVYSASNAAYTGAPDVLRTGGLLMVIGIAPKGLDFINTFDLTTGRYRIKAESTGIPQRMKKAVEFTGKHSIQPEVEFRKIDDLPQMVADMEAGKAEKRQVVVF
;
A
#
# COMPACT_ATOMS: atom_id res chain seq x y z
N MET A 1 -19.20 -0.58 -2.78
CA MET A 1 -19.40 -2.04 -2.60
C MET A 1 -19.51 -2.34 -1.11
N GLY A 2 -20.42 -3.23 -0.70
CA GLY A 2 -20.50 -3.70 0.69
C GLY A 2 -19.26 -4.50 1.10
N GLU A 3 -19.00 -4.56 2.40
CA GLU A 3 -17.97 -5.42 2.99
C GLU A 3 -18.36 -6.89 2.81
N VAL A 4 -17.41 -7.79 2.54
CA VAL A 4 -17.70 -9.19 2.18
C VAL A 4 -16.83 -10.14 2.98
N VAL A 5 -17.42 -11.22 3.50
CA VAL A 5 -16.74 -12.23 4.33
C VAL A 5 -17.02 -13.65 3.81
N PRO A 6 -16.08 -14.60 3.97
CA PRO A 6 -16.28 -15.99 3.55
C PRO A 6 -17.56 -16.58 4.14
N TYR A 7 -18.33 -17.27 3.31
CA TYR A 7 -19.54 -17.96 3.76
C TYR A 7 -19.18 -19.14 4.68
N LYS A 8 -19.92 -19.28 5.78
CA LYS A 8 -19.91 -20.47 6.65
C LYS A 8 -21.30 -21.09 6.66
N ALA A 9 -21.35 -22.42 6.77
CA ALA A 9 -22.62 -23.13 6.86
C ALA A 9 -23.48 -22.58 8.01
N GLY A 10 -24.76 -22.32 7.74
CA GLY A 10 -25.69 -21.78 8.72
C GLY A 10 -25.79 -20.25 8.75
N MET A 11 -25.01 -19.51 7.95
CA MET A 11 -25.23 -18.07 7.74
C MET A 11 -26.57 -17.82 7.04
N GLN A 12 -27.33 -16.84 7.54
CA GLN A 12 -28.64 -16.44 7.02
C GLN A 12 -28.70 -14.93 6.75
N ARG A 13 -29.58 -14.52 5.82
CA ARG A 13 -29.87 -13.09 5.60
C ARG A 13 -30.54 -12.51 6.84
N GLY A 14 -30.27 -11.24 7.13
CA GLY A 14 -30.81 -10.56 8.30
C GLY A 14 -30.08 -10.89 9.60
N GLN A 15 -29.14 -11.83 9.58
CA GLN A 15 -28.38 -12.25 10.76
C GLN A 15 -27.32 -11.22 11.14
N GLY A 16 -27.19 -10.94 12.43
CA GLY A 16 -26.11 -10.12 12.97
C GLY A 16 -24.75 -10.78 12.84
N TYR A 17 -23.70 -9.97 12.80
CA TYR A 17 -22.36 -10.41 12.46
C TYR A 17 -21.29 -9.58 13.16
N ASN A 18 -20.30 -10.26 13.74
CA ASN A 18 -19.08 -9.66 14.28
C ASN A 18 -17.96 -9.76 13.23
N THR A 19 -17.57 -8.63 12.64
CA THR A 19 -16.55 -8.57 11.58
C THR A 19 -15.15 -8.91 12.08
N TYR A 20 -14.85 -8.59 13.34
CA TYR A 20 -13.54 -8.81 13.93
C TYR A 20 -13.22 -10.28 14.17
N LEU A 21 -14.16 -11.03 14.77
CA LEU A 21 -14.05 -12.48 14.98
C LEU A 21 -14.59 -13.31 13.80
N GLN A 22 -15.23 -12.68 12.81
CA GLN A 22 -16.00 -13.35 11.75
C GLN A 22 -16.99 -14.38 12.30
N ALA A 23 -17.72 -13.96 13.33
CA ALA A 23 -18.65 -14.79 14.09
C ALA A 23 -20.11 -14.38 13.82
N LEU A 24 -20.98 -15.38 13.74
CA LEU A 24 -22.41 -15.19 13.62
C LEU A 24 -23.01 -14.72 14.93
N CYS A 25 -23.93 -13.76 14.86
CA CYS A 25 -24.73 -13.29 15.98
C CYS A 25 -26.20 -13.70 15.77
N VAL A 26 -27.16 -12.96 16.36
CA VAL A 26 -28.59 -13.29 16.33
C VAL A 26 -29.14 -13.41 14.89
N LYS A 27 -29.92 -14.46 14.63
CA LYS A 27 -30.41 -14.81 13.27
C LYS A 27 -31.35 -13.76 12.66
N ASP A 28 -32.22 -13.16 13.47
CA ASP A 28 -33.26 -12.24 13.00
C ASP A 28 -32.95 -10.79 13.40
N ALA A 29 -31.70 -10.33 13.25
CA ALA A 29 -31.35 -8.95 13.57
C ALA A 29 -32.07 -7.93 12.67
N VAL A 30 -32.33 -8.30 11.41
CA VAL A 30 -32.99 -7.47 10.40
C VAL A 30 -33.96 -8.33 9.59
N THR A 31 -35.20 -7.88 9.47
CA THR A 31 -36.17 -8.44 8.52
C THR A 31 -35.89 -7.87 7.14
N ILE A 32 -35.75 -8.74 6.14
CA ILE A 32 -35.45 -8.36 4.75
C ILE A 32 -36.62 -8.79 3.85
N GLU A 33 -37.30 -7.82 3.23
CA GLU A 33 -38.36 -8.05 2.25
C GLU A 33 -37.79 -7.91 0.83
N ARG A 34 -38.03 -8.95 0.01
CA ARG A 34 -37.40 -9.11 -1.29
C ARG A 34 -38.21 -8.51 -2.43
N HIS A 35 -37.54 -7.89 -3.39
CA HIS A 35 -38.04 -7.80 -4.77
C HIS A 35 -37.31 -8.80 -5.67
N ASP A 36 -38.06 -9.60 -6.42
CA ASP A 36 -37.50 -10.51 -7.42
C ASP A 36 -37.03 -9.71 -8.63
N ASP A 37 -35.72 -9.73 -8.86
CA ASP A 37 -35.15 -9.34 -10.13
C ASP A 37 -34.14 -10.38 -10.62
N LYS A 38 -34.04 -10.52 -11.95
CA LYS A 38 -33.24 -11.57 -12.60
C LYS A 38 -31.84 -11.07 -12.97
N ASP A 39 -30.89 -11.76 -12.34
CA ASP A 39 -29.50 -12.09 -12.71
C ASP A 39 -28.54 -10.95 -13.11
N PRO A 40 -27.56 -10.60 -12.25
CA PRO A 40 -26.53 -9.63 -12.57
C PRO A 40 -25.17 -10.28 -12.86
N ALA A 41 -24.30 -9.47 -13.44
CA ALA A 41 -23.04 -9.83 -14.09
C ALA A 41 -22.16 -10.87 -13.37
N PHE A 42 -21.39 -11.58 -14.18
CA PHE A 42 -20.50 -12.66 -13.77
C PHE A 42 -19.04 -12.21 -13.81
N LYS A 43 -18.29 -12.43 -12.73
CA LYS A 43 -16.86 -12.14 -12.63
C LYS A 43 -16.06 -13.44 -12.45
N ARG A 44 -14.98 -13.59 -13.20
CA ARG A 44 -13.99 -14.66 -13.03
C ARG A 44 -12.59 -14.06 -12.83
N GLU A 45 -11.83 -14.61 -11.91
CA GLU A 45 -10.41 -14.32 -11.73
C GLU A 45 -9.66 -15.66 -11.75
N TYR A 46 -8.53 -15.71 -12.45
CA TYR A 46 -7.64 -16.85 -12.47
C TYR A 46 -6.20 -16.33 -12.53
N TYR A 47 -5.40 -16.58 -11.51
CA TYR A 47 -4.01 -16.13 -11.45
C TYR A 47 -3.19 -16.96 -10.47
N SER A 48 -1.87 -16.80 -10.54
CA SER A 48 -0.95 -17.14 -9.47
C SER A 48 -0.22 -15.88 -8.98
N GLU A 49 0.21 -15.88 -7.72
CA GLU A 49 0.97 -14.79 -7.11
C GLU A 49 2.11 -15.35 -6.27
N PHE A 50 3.28 -14.73 -6.34
CA PHE A 50 4.40 -15.04 -5.44
C PHE A 50 4.18 -14.39 -4.07
N ILE A 51 4.24 -15.19 -3.00
CA ILE A 51 3.94 -14.74 -1.64
C ILE A 51 5.22 -14.52 -0.84
N GLU A 52 5.54 -13.25 -0.61
CA GLU A 52 6.72 -12.86 0.17
C GLU A 52 6.45 -12.66 1.66
N GLU A 53 5.19 -12.37 2.01
CA GLU A 53 4.79 -12.04 3.37
C GLU A 53 3.71 -13.02 3.85
N TYR A 54 3.93 -13.64 4.99
CA TYR A 54 3.05 -14.66 5.54
C TYR A 54 1.60 -14.18 5.72
N GLU A 55 1.39 -12.93 6.17
CA GLU A 55 0.05 -12.37 6.35
C GLU A 55 -0.79 -12.32 5.07
N LYS A 56 -0.15 -12.25 3.89
CA LYS A 56 -0.88 -12.20 2.61
C LYS A 56 -1.75 -13.44 2.40
N ILE A 57 -1.32 -14.61 2.90
CA ILE A 57 -2.06 -15.88 2.80
C ILE A 57 -3.42 -15.77 3.51
N ALA A 58 -3.47 -15.19 4.71
CA ALA A 58 -4.74 -15.01 5.43
C ALA A 58 -5.61 -13.90 4.80
N LYS A 59 -5.00 -12.80 4.35
CA LYS A 59 -5.70 -11.67 3.72
C LYS A 59 -6.33 -12.04 2.39
N SER A 60 -5.65 -12.83 1.55
CA SER A 60 -6.15 -13.24 0.22
C SER A 60 -7.38 -14.15 0.31
N MET A 61 -7.51 -14.89 1.40
CA MET A 61 -8.69 -15.70 1.77
C MET A 61 -9.78 -14.89 2.49
N ARG A 62 -9.58 -13.58 2.71
CA ARG A 62 -10.51 -12.68 3.43
C ARG A 62 -10.80 -13.12 4.87
N ILE A 63 -9.80 -13.66 5.54
CA ILE A 63 -9.87 -14.06 6.95
C ILE A 63 -9.32 -12.91 7.80
N SER A 64 -10.08 -12.45 8.79
CA SER A 64 -9.58 -11.44 9.72
C SER A 64 -8.55 -12.05 10.67
N ALA A 65 -7.60 -11.25 11.15
CA ALA A 65 -6.65 -11.69 12.17
C ALA A 65 -7.35 -12.22 13.44
N GLY A 66 -8.42 -11.54 13.88
CA GLY A 66 -9.20 -11.97 15.04
C GLY A 66 -9.87 -13.34 14.84
N ALA A 67 -10.42 -13.60 13.65
CA ALA A 67 -11.01 -14.89 13.31
C ALA A 67 -9.95 -15.99 13.20
N ALA A 68 -8.80 -15.68 12.58
CA ALA A 68 -7.70 -16.62 12.44
C ALA A 68 -7.15 -17.05 13.81
N VAL A 69 -6.94 -16.11 14.74
CA VAL A 69 -6.45 -16.40 16.10
C VAL A 69 -7.50 -17.13 16.94
N SER A 70 -8.75 -16.65 16.96
CA SER A 70 -9.79 -17.23 17.81
C SER A 70 -10.27 -18.60 17.33
N GLY A 71 -10.33 -18.82 16.01
CA GLY A 71 -10.77 -20.08 15.39
C GLY A 71 -9.67 -21.12 15.23
N TRP A 72 -8.40 -20.82 15.56
CA TRP A 72 -7.28 -21.72 15.29
C TRP A 72 -7.41 -23.05 16.05
N GLY A 73 -7.44 -24.17 15.31
CA GLY A 73 -7.51 -25.52 15.86
C GLY A 73 -8.92 -25.94 16.32
N GLN A 74 -9.96 -25.18 15.97
CA GLN A 74 -11.37 -25.53 16.24
C GLN A 74 -11.98 -26.24 15.02
N GLU A 75 -12.62 -27.40 15.22
CA GLU A 75 -13.28 -28.15 14.14
C GLU A 75 -14.34 -27.28 13.42
N GLY A 76 -14.32 -27.26 12.09
CA GLY A 76 -15.30 -26.53 11.27
C GLY A 76 -15.07 -25.01 11.12
N ASN A 77 -14.01 -24.44 11.70
CA ASN A 77 -13.55 -23.07 11.43
C ASN A 77 -12.30 -23.07 10.54
N VAL A 78 -11.94 -21.86 10.04
CA VAL A 78 -10.79 -21.53 9.16
C VAL A 78 -9.82 -22.69 9.00
N ASN A 79 -9.72 -23.27 7.79
CA ASN A 79 -8.81 -24.37 7.54
C ASN A 79 -7.36 -23.90 7.77
N VAL A 80 -6.83 -24.21 8.94
CA VAL A 80 -5.57 -23.65 9.47
C VAL A 80 -4.33 -24.21 8.79
N ASP A 81 -4.44 -25.34 8.08
CA ASP A 81 -3.29 -26.00 7.48
C ASP A 81 -2.63 -25.13 6.40
N ILE A 82 -3.43 -24.34 5.67
CA ILE A 82 -2.89 -23.42 4.67
C ILE A 82 -2.16 -22.22 5.28
N LEU A 83 -2.49 -21.89 6.53
CA LEU A 83 -1.83 -20.87 7.31
C LEU A 83 -0.62 -21.45 8.07
N ASN A 84 -0.10 -22.63 7.75
CA ASN A 84 1.07 -23.17 8.44
C ASN A 84 2.30 -22.26 8.25
N ARG A 85 2.70 -21.55 9.31
CA ARG A 85 3.83 -20.61 9.31
C ARG A 85 5.18 -21.31 9.20
N SER A 86 5.35 -22.43 9.90
CA SER A 86 6.58 -23.23 9.82
C SER A 86 6.84 -23.71 8.40
N GLU A 87 5.78 -24.16 7.69
CA GLU A 87 5.89 -24.52 6.28
C GLU A 87 6.27 -23.31 5.41
N PHE A 88 5.77 -22.12 5.72
CA PHE A 88 6.05 -20.91 4.92
C PHE A 88 7.51 -20.49 5.05
N GLU A 89 8.02 -20.53 6.27
CA GLU A 89 9.39 -20.12 6.60
C GLU A 89 10.45 -21.12 6.16
N THR A 90 10.07 -22.40 6.02
CA THR A 90 10.97 -23.46 5.54
C THR A 90 10.91 -23.67 4.03
N SER A 91 9.91 -23.08 3.35
CA SER A 91 9.82 -23.11 1.89
C SER A 91 10.81 -22.12 1.27
N THR A 92 11.50 -22.54 0.22
CA THR A 92 12.34 -21.66 -0.58
C THR A 92 11.49 -20.64 -1.34
N LEU A 93 10.37 -21.08 -1.90
CA LEU A 93 9.41 -20.24 -2.63
C LEU A 93 7.99 -20.62 -2.20
N THR A 94 7.13 -19.63 -2.02
CA THR A 94 5.69 -19.85 -1.80
C THR A 94 4.90 -19.12 -2.88
N TYR A 95 4.00 -19.82 -3.55
CA TYR A 95 3.03 -19.24 -4.48
C TYR A 95 1.61 -19.52 -4.02
N GLU A 96 0.71 -18.58 -4.33
CA GLU A 96 -0.73 -18.74 -4.25
C GLU A 96 -1.26 -18.95 -5.66
N VAL A 97 -2.13 -19.93 -5.86
CA VAL A 97 -2.92 -20.13 -7.08
C VAL A 97 -4.37 -19.93 -6.72
N LYS A 98 -5.07 -19.09 -7.48
CA LYS A 98 -6.46 -18.72 -7.19
C LYS A 98 -7.33 -18.75 -8.42
N VAL A 99 -8.47 -19.44 -8.32
CA VAL A 99 -9.58 -19.34 -9.26
C VAL A 99 -10.81 -18.86 -8.48
N LEU A 100 -11.33 -17.69 -8.83
CA LEU A 100 -12.49 -17.10 -8.20
C LEU A 100 -13.59 -16.90 -9.24
N VAL A 101 -14.77 -17.41 -8.95
CA VAL A 101 -15.98 -17.26 -9.77
C VAL A 101 -17.01 -16.56 -8.90
N GLN A 102 -17.61 -15.46 -9.38
CA GLN A 102 -18.61 -14.70 -8.65
C GLN A 102 -19.77 -14.32 -9.56
N HIS A 103 -20.99 -14.62 -9.11
CA HIS A 103 -22.22 -14.09 -9.68
C HIS A 103 -22.64 -12.87 -8.84
N GLN A 104 -22.83 -11.72 -9.48
CA GLN A 104 -23.18 -10.47 -8.80
C GLN A 104 -24.59 -10.57 -8.18
N VAL A 105 -24.88 -9.65 -7.27
CA VAL A 105 -26.16 -9.47 -6.61
C VAL A 105 -26.82 -8.19 -7.13
N SER A 106 -28.12 -8.22 -7.45
CA SER A 106 -28.96 -7.02 -7.63
C SER A 106 -29.66 -6.74 -6.30
N VAL A 107 -29.69 -5.49 -5.85
CA VAL A 107 -30.32 -5.11 -4.58
C VAL A 107 -31.36 -4.03 -4.81
N VAL A 108 -32.63 -4.40 -4.61
CA VAL A 108 -33.68 -3.48 -4.17
C VAL A 108 -34.48 -4.19 -3.07
N ASP A 109 -33.90 -4.29 -1.88
CA ASP A 109 -34.56 -4.90 -0.72
C ASP A 109 -34.93 -3.84 0.32
N LYS A 110 -36.12 -3.98 0.91
CA LYS A 110 -36.50 -3.21 2.09
C LYS A 110 -35.98 -3.94 3.33
N HIS A 111 -35.30 -3.20 4.19
CA HIS A 111 -34.69 -3.72 5.40
C HIS A 111 -35.31 -3.06 6.62
N SER A 112 -35.66 -3.85 7.64
CA SER A 112 -36.24 -3.37 8.89
C SER A 112 -35.52 -4.00 10.08
N PHE A 113 -34.98 -3.17 10.98
CA PHE A 113 -34.30 -3.62 12.19
C PHE A 113 -35.27 -4.23 13.21
N ASN A 114 -34.92 -5.39 13.77
CA ASN A 114 -35.71 -6.06 14.81
C ASN A 114 -35.12 -5.76 16.20
N LYS A 115 -35.86 -5.07 17.05
CA LYS A 115 -35.47 -4.79 18.45
C LYS A 115 -35.74 -6.03 19.32
N ILE A 116 -34.68 -6.64 19.83
CA ILE A 116 -34.66 -7.81 20.70
C ILE A 116 -34.21 -7.34 22.08
N GLN A 117 -34.92 -7.78 23.13
CA GLN A 117 -34.50 -7.52 24.50
C GLN A 117 -33.27 -8.37 24.83
N THR A 118 -32.18 -7.72 25.24
CA THR A 118 -30.92 -8.36 25.57
C THR A 118 -30.10 -7.47 26.50
N GLU A 119 -29.34 -8.08 27.39
CA GLU A 119 -28.43 -7.39 28.32
C GLU A 119 -27.17 -6.90 27.60
N ASN A 120 -26.68 -7.62 26.59
CA ASN A 120 -25.51 -7.22 25.79
C ASN A 120 -25.85 -7.14 24.29
N LYS A 121 -26.16 -5.91 23.85
CA LYS A 121 -26.52 -5.62 22.45
C LYS A 121 -25.37 -5.90 21.48
N HIS A 122 -24.13 -5.65 21.87
CA HIS A 122 -22.95 -5.85 21.01
C HIS A 122 -22.69 -7.34 20.75
N ALA A 123 -22.78 -8.18 21.78
CA ALA A 123 -22.69 -9.63 21.62
C ALA A 123 -23.88 -10.20 20.83
N THR A 124 -25.07 -9.64 21.03
CA THR A 124 -26.31 -10.12 20.38
C THR A 124 -26.36 -9.79 18.90
N TYR A 125 -25.99 -8.58 18.50
CA TYR A 125 -26.13 -8.09 17.13
C TYR A 125 -24.81 -8.07 16.35
N GLY A 126 -23.66 -7.99 17.02
CA GLY A 126 -22.39 -7.70 16.37
C GLY A 126 -22.31 -6.25 15.88
N ASP A 127 -21.48 -5.99 14.87
CA ASP A 127 -21.27 -4.66 14.30
C ASP A 127 -21.85 -4.49 12.88
N ARG A 128 -22.22 -5.59 12.23
CA ARG A 128 -22.87 -5.63 10.91
C ARG A 128 -24.01 -6.63 10.92
N PHE A 129 -24.81 -6.63 9.86
CA PHE A 129 -25.70 -7.74 9.55
C PHE A 129 -25.44 -8.24 8.12
N ILE A 130 -25.80 -9.49 7.87
CA ILE A 130 -25.73 -10.10 6.55
C ILE A 130 -26.90 -9.58 5.73
N SER A 131 -26.64 -8.69 4.77
CA SER A 131 -27.67 -8.17 3.87
C SER A 131 -27.96 -9.13 2.73
N ASP A 132 -26.93 -9.75 2.17
CA ASP A 132 -27.10 -10.68 1.06
C ASP A 132 -25.93 -11.67 0.93
N PHE A 133 -25.92 -12.45 -0.14
CA PHE A 133 -24.96 -13.50 -0.43
C PHE A 133 -24.49 -13.42 -1.88
N ILE A 134 -23.19 -13.43 -2.07
CA ILE A 134 -22.56 -13.59 -3.40
C ILE A 134 -22.47 -15.08 -3.68
N LYS A 135 -22.98 -15.51 -4.83
CA LYS A 135 -22.84 -16.88 -5.31
C LYS A 135 -21.61 -17.04 -6.17
N GLY A 136 -21.08 -18.24 -6.31
CA GLY A 136 -19.86 -18.45 -7.06
C GLY A 136 -19.11 -19.70 -6.65
N GLY A 137 -17.81 -19.68 -6.90
CA GLY A 137 -16.86 -20.71 -6.54
C GLY A 137 -15.48 -20.18 -6.24
N HIS A 138 -14.74 -20.88 -5.38
CA HIS A 138 -13.36 -20.52 -5.06
C HIS A 138 -12.47 -21.76 -4.96
N PHE A 139 -11.44 -21.77 -5.79
CA PHE A 139 -10.31 -22.69 -5.73
C PHE A 139 -9.09 -21.90 -5.26
N TYR A 140 -8.43 -22.40 -4.24
CA TYR A 140 -7.22 -21.81 -3.69
C TYR A 140 -6.19 -22.91 -3.51
N ALA A 141 -4.95 -22.69 -3.95
CA ALA A 141 -3.85 -23.60 -3.65
C ALA A 141 -2.64 -22.81 -3.17
N ARG A 142 -2.08 -23.24 -2.04
CA ARG A 142 -0.77 -22.79 -1.60
C ARG A 142 0.27 -23.78 -2.09
N VAL A 143 1.21 -23.30 -2.90
CA VAL A 143 2.32 -24.08 -3.44
C VAL A 143 3.60 -23.71 -2.70
N SER A 144 4.06 -24.61 -1.87
CA SER A 144 5.28 -24.51 -1.06
C SER A 144 6.39 -25.32 -1.74
N ILE A 145 7.44 -24.64 -2.24
CA ILE A 145 8.57 -25.26 -2.95
C ILE A 145 9.81 -25.14 -2.06
N THR A 146 10.43 -26.27 -1.71
CA THR A 146 11.66 -26.33 -0.91
C THR A 146 12.78 -26.93 -1.75
N ALA A 147 13.84 -26.16 -1.97
CA ALA A 147 15.04 -26.61 -2.69
C ALA A 147 15.68 -27.79 -1.96
N LYS A 148 16.14 -28.79 -2.72
CA LYS A 148 16.95 -29.88 -2.18
C LYS A 148 18.37 -29.43 -1.87
N ASN A 149 18.88 -28.44 -2.62
CA ASN A 149 20.20 -27.87 -2.46
C ASN A 149 20.14 -26.33 -2.48
N SER A 150 20.78 -25.69 -1.49
CA SER A 150 20.82 -24.23 -1.36
C SER A 150 21.52 -23.53 -2.54
N SER A 151 22.45 -24.20 -3.23
CA SER A 151 23.13 -23.64 -4.42
C SER A 151 22.22 -23.53 -5.64
N GLU A 152 21.12 -24.29 -5.70
CA GLU A 152 20.20 -24.35 -6.85
C GLU A 152 19.04 -23.34 -6.74
N THR A 153 18.97 -22.58 -5.64
CA THR A 153 17.86 -21.65 -5.34
C THR A 153 17.57 -20.65 -6.46
N SER A 154 18.60 -20.15 -7.15
CA SER A 154 18.44 -19.17 -8.24
C SER A 154 17.83 -19.78 -9.51
N GLU A 155 18.27 -20.98 -9.87
CA GLU A 155 17.75 -21.73 -11.02
C GLU A 155 16.33 -22.24 -10.74
N LEU A 156 16.09 -22.69 -9.50
CA LEU A 156 14.79 -23.10 -9.03
C LEU A 156 13.77 -21.96 -9.11
N LYS A 157 14.19 -20.72 -8.78
CA LYS A 157 13.34 -19.53 -8.90
C LYS A 157 12.94 -19.25 -10.34
N GLN A 158 13.88 -19.26 -11.28
CA GLN A 158 13.57 -19.04 -12.70
C GLN A 158 12.61 -20.12 -13.21
N SER A 159 12.87 -21.38 -12.82
CA SER A 159 11.98 -22.50 -13.16
C SER A 159 10.59 -22.32 -12.55
N ALA A 160 10.48 -21.87 -11.30
CA ALA A 160 9.20 -21.59 -10.66
C ALA A 160 8.44 -20.44 -11.32
N GLU A 161 9.11 -19.32 -11.63
CA GLU A 161 8.49 -18.18 -12.32
C GLU A 161 7.90 -18.61 -13.68
N VAL A 162 8.65 -19.39 -14.46
CA VAL A 162 8.16 -19.95 -15.74
C VAL A 162 7.04 -20.97 -15.52
N ALA A 163 7.18 -21.88 -14.55
CA ALA A 163 6.14 -22.88 -14.29
C ALA A 163 4.81 -22.24 -13.86
N MET A 164 4.86 -21.17 -13.05
CA MET A 164 3.67 -20.51 -12.51
C MET A 164 2.88 -19.70 -13.54
N THR A 165 3.48 -19.35 -14.70
CA THR A 165 2.75 -18.67 -15.80
C THR A 165 1.66 -19.52 -16.40
N MET A 166 1.65 -20.83 -16.14
CA MET A 166 0.56 -21.69 -16.58
C MET A 166 -0.77 -21.30 -15.93
N TYR A 167 -0.75 -20.86 -14.68
CA TYR A 167 -1.94 -20.40 -13.96
C TYR A 167 -2.31 -18.98 -14.42
N GLY A 168 -3.59 -18.77 -14.75
CA GLY A 168 -4.08 -17.52 -15.34
C GLY A 168 -4.25 -17.53 -16.86
N VAL A 169 -3.88 -18.63 -17.53
CA VAL A 169 -4.18 -18.86 -18.95
C VAL A 169 -4.94 -20.18 -19.12
N SER A 170 -6.13 -20.10 -19.73
CA SER A 170 -6.89 -21.29 -20.17
C SER A 170 -6.38 -21.75 -21.54
N GLY A 171 -5.46 -22.72 -21.57
CA GLY A 171 -4.80 -23.17 -22.79
C GLY A 171 -3.92 -24.39 -22.59
N LYS A 172 -3.32 -24.90 -23.68
CA LYS A 172 -2.34 -25.98 -23.59
C LYS A 172 -1.07 -25.49 -22.89
N ILE A 173 -0.50 -26.36 -22.07
CA ILE A 173 0.80 -26.12 -21.42
C ILE A 173 1.87 -26.07 -22.50
N THR A 174 2.77 -25.08 -22.43
CA THR A 174 3.87 -24.94 -23.40
C THR A 174 5.05 -25.84 -23.02
N GLN A 175 5.91 -26.15 -23.99
CA GLN A 175 7.09 -26.99 -23.76
C GLN A 175 8.06 -26.35 -22.74
N GLU A 176 8.13 -25.03 -22.70
CA GLU A 176 8.92 -24.27 -21.72
C GLU A 176 8.42 -24.49 -20.30
N VAL A 177 7.10 -24.47 -20.09
CA VAL A 177 6.47 -24.74 -18.80
C VAL A 177 6.71 -26.20 -18.37
N GLU A 178 6.54 -27.17 -19.27
CA GLU A 178 6.80 -28.59 -18.97
C GLU A 178 8.25 -28.84 -18.55
N SER A 179 9.20 -28.18 -19.23
CA SER A 179 10.62 -28.22 -18.87
C SER A 179 10.88 -27.60 -17.49
N ALA A 180 10.25 -26.46 -17.20
CA ALA A 180 10.38 -25.77 -15.93
C ALA A 180 9.81 -26.59 -14.76
N VAL A 181 8.64 -27.21 -14.93
CA VAL A 181 8.05 -28.13 -13.93
C VAL A 181 8.95 -29.35 -13.71
N SER A 182 9.52 -29.90 -14.79
CA SER A 182 10.46 -31.03 -14.71
C SER A 182 11.76 -30.64 -13.95
N SER A 183 12.23 -29.40 -14.14
CA SER A 183 13.33 -28.84 -13.37
C SER A 183 13.03 -28.77 -11.88
N ILE A 184 11.87 -28.19 -11.50
CA ILE A 184 11.40 -28.12 -10.11
C ILE A 184 11.31 -29.52 -9.49
N LYS A 185 10.74 -30.50 -10.21
CA LYS A 185 10.61 -31.88 -9.72
C LYS A 185 11.95 -32.56 -9.43
N ARG A 186 12.99 -32.24 -10.21
CA ARG A 186 14.35 -32.75 -9.97
C ARG A 186 14.99 -32.08 -8.76
N ASN A 187 14.85 -30.76 -8.63
CA ASN A 187 15.69 -29.94 -7.75
C ASN A 187 15.00 -29.51 -6.43
N ALA A 188 13.70 -29.78 -6.28
CA ALA A 188 12.93 -29.39 -5.10
C ALA A 188 11.96 -30.47 -4.64
N SER A 189 11.55 -30.38 -3.38
CA SER A 189 10.30 -30.98 -2.90
C SER A 189 9.19 -29.94 -2.99
N VAL A 190 8.02 -30.34 -3.48
CA VAL A 190 6.85 -29.48 -3.60
C VAL A 190 5.74 -30.02 -2.71
N LYS A 191 5.19 -29.17 -1.86
CA LYS A 191 3.98 -29.43 -1.11
C LYS A 191 2.91 -28.45 -1.54
N ILE A 192 1.73 -28.94 -1.90
CA ILE A 192 0.60 -28.13 -2.34
C ILE A 192 -0.59 -28.43 -1.46
N THR A 193 -1.09 -27.43 -0.76
CA THR A 193 -2.33 -27.52 0.01
C THR A 193 -3.43 -26.83 -0.78
N ILE A 194 -4.43 -27.60 -1.20
CA ILE A 194 -5.56 -27.12 -1.98
C ILE A 194 -6.77 -26.98 -1.06
N ILE A 195 -7.42 -25.83 -1.14
CA ILE A 195 -8.71 -25.55 -0.55
C ILE A 195 -9.68 -25.30 -1.68
N GLU A 196 -10.57 -26.26 -1.89
CA GLU A 196 -11.65 -26.10 -2.86
C GLU A 196 -12.96 -25.81 -2.14
N SER A 197 -13.70 -24.84 -2.68
CA SER A 197 -15.06 -24.59 -2.30
C SER A 197 -16.04 -25.30 -3.20
N THR A 198 -16.70 -26.36 -2.71
CA THR A 198 -17.67 -27.13 -3.51
C THR A 198 -19.02 -27.29 -2.81
N GLY A 199 -20.09 -27.39 -3.60
CA GLY A 199 -21.43 -27.69 -3.10
C GLY A 199 -21.58 -29.18 -2.70
N THR A 200 -22.25 -29.45 -1.59
CA THR A 200 -22.57 -30.83 -1.17
C THR A 200 -23.52 -31.52 -2.15
N SER A 201 -23.25 -32.78 -2.52
CA SER A 201 -24.18 -33.58 -3.32
C SER A 201 -25.26 -34.26 -2.45
N LYS A 202 -26.53 -34.00 -2.80
CA LYS A 202 -27.76 -34.81 -2.64
C LYS A 202 -28.08 -35.48 -1.29
N SER A 203 -28.86 -34.79 -0.45
CA SER A 203 -30.10 -35.34 0.16
C SER A 203 -30.94 -34.26 0.88
N GLY A 204 -31.86 -33.61 0.14
CA GLY A 204 -33.26 -33.47 0.58
C GLY A 204 -33.66 -32.56 1.75
N THR A 205 -32.82 -31.70 2.33
CA THR A 205 -33.33 -30.66 3.25
C THR A 205 -32.75 -29.28 2.92
N SER A 206 -33.62 -28.27 2.97
CA SER A 206 -33.34 -26.87 2.67
C SER A 206 -32.19 -26.31 3.51
N GLY A 207 -31.01 -26.19 2.91
CA GLY A 207 -29.83 -25.56 3.50
C GLY A 207 -28.59 -25.78 2.63
N GLY A 208 -28.43 -24.98 1.58
CA GLY A 208 -27.25 -25.05 0.69
C GLY A 208 -25.97 -24.63 1.41
N GLY A 209 -25.29 -25.57 2.06
CA GLY A 209 -23.98 -25.39 2.67
C GLY A 209 -22.84 -25.64 1.67
N TYR A 210 -21.73 -24.91 1.86
CA TYR A 210 -20.43 -25.14 1.21
C TYR A 210 -19.62 -26.14 2.06
N ALA A 211 -18.94 -27.10 1.42
CA ALA A 211 -17.98 -27.99 2.07
C ALA A 211 -16.54 -27.66 1.64
N VAL A 212 -15.70 -27.28 2.60
CA VAL A 212 -14.25 -27.10 2.42
C VAL A 212 -13.62 -28.48 2.29
N LYS A 213 -12.98 -28.78 1.16
CA LYS A 213 -12.11 -29.95 1.06
C LYS A 213 -10.66 -29.48 1.04
N ALA A 214 -9.89 -29.96 2.02
CA ALA A 214 -8.44 -29.86 2.00
C ALA A 214 -7.89 -31.13 1.35
N GLU A 215 -7.00 -30.97 0.38
CA GLU A 215 -6.23 -32.08 -0.17
C GLU A 215 -4.77 -31.65 -0.35
N GLU A 216 -3.85 -32.60 -0.17
CA GLU A 216 -2.43 -32.38 -0.41
C GLU A 216 -2.00 -33.03 -1.73
N SER A 217 -1.17 -32.33 -2.49
CA SER A 217 -0.55 -32.81 -3.73
C SER A 217 0.90 -32.32 -3.81
N SER A 218 1.73 -32.99 -4.60
CA SER A 218 3.07 -32.51 -4.97
C SER A 218 3.21 -32.27 -6.48
N ASP A 219 2.14 -32.49 -7.24
CA ASP A 219 2.15 -32.43 -8.70
C ASP A 219 1.52 -31.13 -9.21
N LEU A 220 2.36 -30.21 -9.68
CA LEU A 220 1.95 -28.90 -10.20
C LEU A 220 1.01 -29.02 -11.41
N LEU A 221 1.21 -30.02 -12.28
CA LEU A 221 0.38 -30.21 -13.46
C LEU A 221 -1.01 -30.75 -13.07
N ALA A 222 -1.07 -31.67 -12.11
CA ALA A 222 -2.35 -32.14 -11.58
C ALA A 222 -3.15 -30.99 -10.93
N VAL A 223 -2.49 -30.05 -10.24
CA VAL A 223 -3.14 -28.86 -9.68
C VAL A 223 -3.61 -27.89 -10.77
N LYS A 224 -2.86 -27.77 -11.87
CA LYS A 224 -3.30 -27.02 -13.06
C LYS A 224 -4.54 -27.63 -13.69
N GLU A 225 -4.58 -28.93 -13.88
CA GLU A 225 -5.76 -29.63 -14.42
C GLU A 225 -6.99 -29.40 -13.55
N LYS A 226 -6.84 -29.47 -12.21
CA LYS A 226 -7.92 -29.17 -11.26
C LYS A 226 -8.38 -27.71 -11.34
N ALA A 227 -7.46 -26.75 -11.37
CA ALA A 227 -7.79 -25.32 -11.48
C ALA A 227 -8.49 -25.00 -12.81
N ASP A 228 -8.04 -25.59 -13.92
CA ASP A 228 -8.68 -25.43 -15.23
C ASP A 228 -10.05 -26.07 -15.29
N GLN A 229 -10.20 -27.27 -14.71
CA GLN A 229 -11.50 -27.93 -14.63
C GLN A 229 -12.46 -27.10 -13.78
N PHE A 230 -11.99 -26.55 -12.66
CA PHE A 230 -12.75 -25.62 -11.83
C PHE A 230 -13.19 -24.38 -12.63
N TYR A 231 -12.28 -23.78 -13.40
CA TYR A 231 -12.57 -22.63 -14.25
C TYR A 231 -13.62 -22.96 -15.34
N LYS A 232 -13.49 -24.11 -16.01
CA LYS A 232 -14.44 -24.58 -17.05
C LYS A 232 -15.81 -24.93 -16.48
N ASP A 233 -15.85 -25.52 -15.30
CA ASP A 233 -17.11 -25.87 -14.61
C ASP A 233 -17.97 -24.63 -14.33
N ALA A 234 -17.34 -23.44 -14.22
CA ALA A 234 -18.02 -22.15 -14.13
C ALA A 234 -18.92 -21.86 -15.35
N ASP A 235 -18.44 -22.16 -16.56
CA ASP A 235 -19.20 -21.94 -17.81
C ASP A 235 -20.42 -22.87 -17.91
N THR A 236 -20.43 -23.97 -17.17
CA THR A 236 -21.54 -24.93 -17.12
C THR A 236 -22.53 -24.66 -15.98
N GLY A 237 -22.37 -23.55 -15.24
CA GLY A 237 -23.26 -23.16 -14.14
C GLY A 237 -23.12 -23.99 -12.86
N LYS A 238 -22.05 -24.80 -12.75
CA LYS A 238 -21.80 -25.65 -11.55
C LYS A 238 -21.41 -24.86 -10.31
N HIS A 239 -20.99 -23.59 -10.46
CA HIS A 239 -20.54 -22.72 -9.35
C HIS A 239 -21.61 -21.72 -8.90
N SER A 240 -22.81 -22.22 -8.58
CA SER A 240 -23.96 -21.41 -8.16
C SER A 240 -24.24 -21.44 -6.65
N TYR A 241 -23.29 -21.91 -5.84
CA TYR A 241 -23.37 -21.96 -4.38
C TYR A 241 -22.97 -20.63 -3.73
N VAL A 242 -23.35 -20.41 -2.47
CA VAL A 242 -23.02 -19.19 -1.75
C VAL A 242 -21.53 -19.20 -1.35
N LEU A 243 -20.83 -18.13 -1.72
CA LEU A 243 -19.39 -18.00 -1.52
C LEU A 243 -19.04 -16.93 -0.47
N PHE A 244 -19.70 -15.77 -0.52
CA PHE A 244 -19.49 -14.70 0.45
C PHE A 244 -20.81 -14.20 1.01
N ALA A 245 -20.82 -13.84 2.30
CA ALA A 245 -21.85 -12.98 2.86
C ALA A 245 -21.50 -11.52 2.58
N VAL A 246 -22.48 -10.74 2.15
CA VAL A 246 -22.41 -9.28 2.01
C VAL A 246 -22.89 -8.67 3.31
N LEU A 247 -22.07 -7.81 3.89
CA LEU A 247 -22.33 -7.17 5.17
C LEU A 247 -22.78 -5.72 4.97
N ALA A 248 -23.80 -5.33 5.72
CA ALA A 248 -24.35 -3.97 5.76
C ALA A 248 -24.31 -3.40 7.18
N LYS A 249 -24.35 -2.06 7.25
CA LYS A 249 -24.30 -1.30 8.51
C LYS A 249 -25.71 -1.12 9.06
N TYR A 250 -25.91 -1.41 10.34
CA TYR A 250 -27.18 -1.15 11.05
C TYR A 250 -27.61 0.32 10.97
N ARG A 251 -26.66 1.27 11.03
CA ARG A 251 -26.94 2.71 10.95
C ARG A 251 -27.57 3.16 9.63
N ASN A 252 -27.56 2.31 8.60
CA ASN A 252 -28.20 2.61 7.32
C ASN A 252 -29.69 2.26 7.31
N LEU A 253 -30.20 1.59 8.35
CA LEU A 253 -31.61 1.22 8.48
C LEU A 253 -32.40 2.39 9.08
N SER A 254 -33.48 2.78 8.42
CA SER A 254 -34.30 3.94 8.84
C SER A 254 -34.93 3.78 10.23
N ASN A 255 -35.26 2.55 10.64
CA ASN A 255 -35.89 2.23 11.93
C ASN A 255 -34.89 1.73 13.00
N PHE A 256 -33.58 1.80 12.75
CA PHE A 256 -32.57 1.43 13.76
C PHE A 256 -32.56 2.40 14.95
N GLU A 257 -32.87 3.68 14.71
CA GLU A 257 -33.00 4.74 15.74
C GLU A 257 -31.82 4.80 16.73
N ASN A 258 -30.62 4.42 16.28
CA ASN A 258 -29.43 4.29 17.13
C ASN A 258 -29.66 3.44 18.40
N TYR A 259 -30.44 2.35 18.30
CA TYR A 259 -30.75 1.45 19.43
C TYR A 259 -29.52 0.99 20.24
N PHE A 260 -28.38 0.88 19.55
CA PHE A 260 -27.04 0.87 20.14
C PHE A 260 -26.04 1.48 19.15
N THR A 261 -24.81 1.68 19.59
CA THR A 261 -23.71 2.14 18.73
C THR A 261 -22.85 0.93 18.35
N PRO A 262 -22.96 0.37 17.13
CA PRO A 262 -22.08 -0.72 16.70
C PRO A 262 -20.60 -0.39 16.91
N PHE A 263 -19.81 -1.37 17.36
CA PHE A 263 -18.37 -1.18 17.55
C PHE A 263 -17.66 -0.92 16.21
N ASP A 264 -16.64 -0.07 16.25
CA ASP A 264 -15.74 0.18 15.11
C ASP A 264 -14.45 -0.60 15.28
N TYR A 265 -14.37 -1.76 14.63
CA TYR A 265 -13.20 -2.63 14.68
C TYR A 265 -12.10 -2.25 13.68
N GLN A 266 -12.14 -1.11 12.99
CA GLN A 266 -11.11 -0.79 11.99
C GLN A 266 -9.69 -0.76 12.58
N ILE A 267 -9.51 -0.03 13.69
CA ILE A 267 -8.22 0.05 14.39
C ILE A 267 -7.85 -1.30 15.01
N ALA A 268 -8.83 -2.00 15.60
CA ALA A 268 -8.63 -3.33 16.19
C ALA A 268 -8.17 -4.34 15.13
N SER A 269 -8.80 -4.34 13.96
CA SER A 269 -8.47 -5.23 12.83
C SER A 269 -7.08 -4.94 12.27
N LEU A 270 -6.72 -3.67 12.11
CA LEU A 270 -5.39 -3.27 11.67
C LEU A 270 -4.31 -3.74 12.65
N ARG A 271 -4.50 -3.51 13.96
CA ARG A 271 -3.50 -3.84 14.98
C ARG A 271 -3.43 -5.33 15.33
N SER A 272 -4.51 -6.07 15.14
CA SER A 272 -4.54 -7.51 15.47
C SER A 272 -3.72 -8.36 14.51
N TRP A 273 -3.27 -7.82 13.38
CA TRP A 273 -2.27 -8.49 12.54
C TRP A 273 -0.93 -8.68 13.27
N ALA A 274 -0.54 -7.76 14.16
CA ALA A 274 0.62 -7.95 15.02
C ALA A 274 0.40 -9.12 16.00
N LEU A 275 -0.78 -9.20 16.62
CA LEU A 275 -1.14 -10.33 17.49
C LEU A 275 -1.20 -11.66 16.72
N PHE A 276 -1.70 -11.65 15.48
CA PHE A 276 -1.70 -12.83 14.61
C PHE A 276 -0.28 -13.26 14.24
N ASN A 277 0.63 -12.31 13.99
CA ASN A 277 2.04 -12.64 13.76
C ASN A 277 2.67 -13.27 14.99
N ASP A 278 2.51 -12.66 16.16
CA ASP A 278 3.06 -13.21 17.40
C ASP A 278 2.50 -14.60 17.67
N PHE A 279 1.18 -14.77 17.53
CA PHE A 279 0.49 -16.04 17.70
C PHE A 279 1.06 -17.15 16.82
N THR A 280 1.27 -16.85 15.54
CA THR A 280 1.79 -17.83 14.57
C THR A 280 3.28 -18.10 14.76
N LEU A 281 4.06 -17.11 15.24
CA LEU A 281 5.47 -17.29 15.64
C LEU A 281 5.60 -18.19 16.87
N TYR A 282 4.79 -17.95 17.90
CA TYR A 282 4.77 -18.80 19.09
C TYR A 282 4.41 -20.25 18.74
N LYS A 283 3.52 -20.47 17.77
CA LYS A 283 3.24 -21.80 17.24
C LYS A 283 4.45 -22.43 16.54
N ALA A 284 5.17 -21.68 15.72
CA ALA A 284 6.40 -22.16 15.09
C ALA A 284 7.48 -22.52 16.13
N ILE A 285 7.62 -21.71 17.19
CA ILE A 285 8.53 -21.98 18.31
C ILE A 285 8.08 -23.22 19.08
N GLU A 286 6.79 -23.39 19.35
CA GLU A 286 6.25 -24.60 19.99
C GLU A 286 6.55 -25.86 19.17
N THR A 287 6.38 -25.80 17.85
CA THR A 287 6.75 -26.89 16.93
C THR A 287 8.25 -27.21 17.01
N MET A 288 9.10 -26.18 17.05
CA MET A 288 10.54 -26.34 17.22
C MET A 288 10.88 -27.03 18.55
N ILE A 289 10.30 -26.59 19.67
CA ILE A 289 10.51 -27.21 21.00
C ILE A 289 10.13 -28.69 20.96
N LYS A 290 9.00 -29.03 20.32
CA LYS A 290 8.54 -30.42 20.19
C LYS A 290 9.51 -31.29 19.39
N ALA A 291 10.03 -30.76 18.28
CA ALA A 291 10.96 -31.44 17.40
C ALA A 291 12.32 -31.73 18.06
N VAL A 292 12.86 -30.83 18.89
CA VAL A 292 14.14 -31.07 19.56
C VAL A 292 14.08 -32.30 20.49
N PRO A 293 14.95 -33.31 20.34
CA PRO A 293 14.95 -34.47 21.23
C PRO A 293 15.17 -34.07 22.69
N THR A 294 14.43 -34.69 23.61
CA THR A 294 14.45 -34.31 25.03
C THR A 294 15.84 -34.38 25.67
N SER A 295 16.68 -35.32 25.21
CA SER A 295 18.08 -35.46 25.66
C SER A 295 19.00 -34.32 25.23
N LYS A 296 18.56 -33.43 24.34
CA LYS A 296 19.34 -32.31 23.80
C LYS A 296 19.06 -30.98 24.50
N PHE A 297 18.30 -30.94 25.59
CA PHE A 297 18.12 -29.74 26.41
C PHE A 297 19.12 -29.71 27.57
N LYS A 298 19.70 -28.54 27.88
CA LYS A 298 20.79 -28.38 28.88
C LYS A 298 20.43 -28.93 30.27
N ASP A 299 19.16 -28.83 30.68
CA ASP A 299 18.66 -29.34 31.97
C ASP A 299 17.69 -30.53 31.80
N GLY A 300 17.76 -31.25 30.67
CA GLY A 300 16.97 -32.46 30.44
C GLY A 300 15.46 -32.22 30.26
N PRO A 301 14.60 -33.21 30.60
CA PRO A 301 13.16 -33.19 30.31
C PRO A 301 12.36 -32.04 30.94
N GLU A 302 12.80 -31.56 32.11
CA GLU A 302 12.10 -30.50 32.86
C GLU A 302 12.13 -29.18 32.08
N ARG A 303 13.27 -28.83 31.48
CA ARG A 303 13.40 -27.59 30.69
C ARG A 303 12.53 -27.60 29.43
N LYS A 304 12.47 -28.73 28.72
CA LYS A 304 11.58 -28.89 27.55
C LYS A 304 10.11 -28.70 27.92
N THR A 305 9.69 -29.28 29.06
CA THR A 305 8.33 -29.14 29.59
C THR A 305 8.03 -27.69 29.98
N GLN A 306 8.96 -27.02 30.67
CA GLN A 306 8.82 -25.62 31.07
C GLN A 306 8.62 -24.68 29.87
N LEU A 307 9.49 -24.79 28.86
CA LEU A 307 9.40 -23.98 27.64
C LEU A 307 8.12 -24.27 26.86
N SER A 308 7.70 -25.54 26.78
CA SER A 308 6.43 -25.93 26.14
C SER A 308 5.23 -25.28 26.84
N ASN A 309 5.18 -25.34 28.18
CA ASN A 309 4.12 -24.73 28.97
C ASN A 309 4.11 -23.20 28.85
N GLN A 310 5.28 -22.56 28.80
CA GLN A 310 5.40 -21.11 28.59
C GLN A 310 4.85 -20.69 27.23
N ALA A 311 5.18 -21.43 26.16
CA ALA A 311 4.64 -21.20 24.82
C ALA A 311 3.10 -21.32 24.79
N ILE A 312 2.56 -22.38 25.42
CA ILE A 312 1.10 -22.62 25.53
C ILE A 312 0.42 -21.48 26.28
N ASN A 313 0.98 -21.02 27.41
CA ASN A 313 0.40 -19.95 28.21
C ASN A 313 0.36 -18.62 27.45
N ILE A 314 1.43 -18.27 26.73
CA ILE A 314 1.47 -17.05 25.91
C ILE A 314 0.47 -17.14 24.77
N PHE A 315 0.40 -18.29 24.11
CA PHE A 315 -0.58 -18.57 23.06
C PHE A 315 -2.03 -18.37 23.54
N GLU A 316 -2.40 -18.92 24.69
CA GLU A 316 -3.73 -18.73 25.27
C GLU A 316 -3.96 -17.28 25.69
N SER A 317 -2.93 -16.57 26.18
CA SER A 317 -3.03 -15.14 26.51
C SER A 317 -3.37 -14.29 25.28
N ILE A 318 -2.70 -14.52 24.14
CA ILE A 318 -2.98 -13.82 22.88
C ILE A 318 -4.40 -14.11 22.41
N ARG A 319 -4.84 -15.37 22.46
CA ARG A 319 -6.22 -15.76 22.09
C ARG A 319 -7.25 -15.05 22.98
N ASN A 320 -7.06 -15.09 24.29
CA ASN A 320 -7.95 -14.42 25.24
C ASN A 320 -7.98 -12.91 25.05
N ARG A 321 -6.84 -12.30 24.69
CA ARG A 321 -6.77 -10.87 24.36
C ARG A 321 -7.57 -10.54 23.09
N VAL A 322 -7.50 -11.36 22.05
CA VAL A 322 -8.33 -11.19 20.84
C VAL A 322 -9.82 -11.26 21.22
N ILE A 323 -10.22 -12.21 22.07
CA ILE A 323 -11.60 -12.28 22.57
C ILE A 323 -11.99 -10.99 23.31
N ARG A 324 -11.14 -10.48 24.23
CA ARG A 324 -11.40 -9.21 24.92
C ARG A 324 -11.47 -8.00 23.98
N ILE A 325 -10.60 -7.91 22.97
CA ILE A 325 -10.66 -6.84 21.95
C ILE A 325 -11.99 -6.89 21.18
N SER A 326 -12.57 -8.09 21.01
CA SER A 326 -13.91 -8.22 20.41
C SER A 326 -15.04 -7.69 21.30
N GLU A 327 -14.82 -7.61 22.61
CA GLU A 327 -15.79 -7.06 23.57
C GLU A 327 -15.50 -5.57 23.85
N HIS A 328 -14.22 -5.18 23.74
CA HIS A 328 -13.65 -3.87 24.09
C HIS A 328 -12.59 -3.43 23.04
N PRO A 329 -13.01 -2.92 21.87
CA PRO A 329 -12.11 -2.62 20.73
C PRO A 329 -10.96 -1.65 21.05
N GLU A 330 -11.15 -0.78 22.04
CA GLU A 330 -10.14 0.15 22.55
C GLU A 330 -8.92 -0.53 23.18
N GLU A 331 -9.04 -1.77 23.67
CA GLU A 331 -7.91 -2.54 24.21
C GLU A 331 -6.84 -2.78 23.14
N ALA A 332 -7.21 -2.81 21.86
CA ALA A 332 -6.26 -2.90 20.75
C ALA A 332 -5.29 -1.71 20.70
N LYS A 333 -5.60 -0.59 21.39
CA LYS A 333 -4.72 0.57 21.47
C LYS A 333 -3.53 0.35 22.41
N GLN A 334 -3.68 -0.54 23.38
CA GLN A 334 -2.67 -0.83 24.38
C GLN A 334 -1.62 -1.79 23.80
N LYS A 335 -0.35 -1.66 24.23
CA LYS A 335 0.70 -2.61 23.85
C LYS A 335 0.40 -3.98 24.46
N SER A 336 0.85 -5.05 23.81
CA SER A 336 0.84 -6.38 24.43
C SER A 336 1.93 -6.51 25.49
N ASP A 337 1.64 -7.31 26.51
CA ASP A 337 2.46 -7.57 27.69
C ASP A 337 3.12 -8.96 27.68
N HIS A 338 2.82 -9.79 26.68
CA HIS A 338 3.53 -11.04 26.47
C HIS A 338 4.98 -10.77 26.03
N MET A 339 5.87 -11.71 26.33
CA MET A 339 7.26 -11.67 25.89
C MET A 339 7.32 -11.52 24.36
N GLU A 340 8.28 -10.77 23.83
CA GLU A 340 8.41 -10.67 22.37
C GLU A 340 8.85 -12.05 21.80
N PRO A 341 8.27 -12.52 20.67
CA PRO A 341 8.52 -13.88 20.18
C PRO A 341 9.99 -14.20 19.88
N ASP A 342 10.76 -13.22 19.44
CA ASP A 342 12.20 -13.31 19.17
C ASP A 342 13.02 -13.54 20.44
N VAL A 343 12.66 -12.85 21.53
CA VAL A 343 13.26 -13.06 22.86
C VAL A 343 12.99 -14.47 23.35
N PHE A 344 11.75 -14.96 23.20
CA PHE A 344 11.41 -16.32 23.60
C PHE A 344 12.10 -17.37 22.71
N ARG A 345 12.19 -17.14 21.40
CA ARG A 345 12.93 -18.00 20.47
C ARG A 345 14.40 -18.10 20.85
N LEU A 346 15.02 -16.99 21.24
CA LEU A 346 16.41 -16.96 21.71
C LEU A 346 16.57 -17.76 22.99
N GLU A 347 15.63 -17.62 23.95
CA GLU A 347 15.61 -18.40 25.18
C GLU A 347 15.56 -19.92 24.91
N VAL A 348 14.69 -20.33 23.97
CA VAL A 348 14.58 -21.74 23.54
C VAL A 348 15.89 -22.23 22.96
N LEU A 349 16.45 -21.53 21.98
CA LEU A 349 17.69 -21.94 21.31
C LEU A 349 18.88 -22.01 22.27
N ASN A 350 18.99 -21.05 23.19
CA ASN A 350 20.03 -21.07 24.23
C ASN A 350 19.86 -22.20 25.25
N SER A 351 18.68 -22.82 25.34
CA SER A 351 18.41 -23.96 26.21
C SER A 351 18.81 -25.31 25.58
N ILE A 352 19.24 -25.31 24.31
CA ILE A 352 19.64 -26.51 23.57
C ILE A 352 21.15 -26.76 23.74
N GLN A 353 21.52 -28.01 23.98
CA GLN A 353 22.90 -28.47 24.07
C GLN A 353 23.55 -28.50 22.68
N THR A 354 24.80 -28.06 22.63
CA THR A 354 25.68 -28.22 21.47
C THR A 354 26.79 -29.21 21.80
N LYS A 355 27.36 -29.83 20.77
CA LYS A 355 28.54 -30.67 20.86
C LYS A 355 29.74 -29.94 20.27
N LEU A 356 30.91 -30.12 20.86
CA LEU A 356 32.14 -29.57 20.30
C LEU A 356 32.59 -30.42 19.11
N PHE A 357 32.87 -29.73 18.00
CA PHE A 357 33.47 -30.30 16.81
C PHE A 357 34.86 -29.71 16.59
N HIS A 358 35.75 -30.55 16.08
CA HIS A 358 37.16 -30.22 15.89
C HIS A 358 37.47 -30.21 14.40
N ALA A 359 37.75 -29.02 13.86
CA ALA A 359 38.32 -28.89 12.53
C ALA A 359 39.81 -29.26 12.60
N GLN A 360 40.22 -30.19 11.75
CA GLN A 360 41.56 -30.73 11.74
C GLN A 360 41.99 -31.08 10.32
N SER A 361 43.27 -30.88 10.03
CA SER A 361 43.88 -31.20 8.74
C SER A 361 44.60 -32.55 8.83
N LYS A 362 44.40 -33.39 7.82
CA LYS A 362 44.95 -34.75 7.74
C LYS A 362 45.76 -34.91 6.45
N PRO A 363 46.95 -35.52 6.50
CA PRO A 363 47.70 -35.84 5.29
C PRO A 363 47.00 -36.96 4.51
N ILE A 364 46.96 -36.83 3.19
CA ILE A 364 46.42 -37.87 2.32
C ILE A 364 47.48 -38.99 2.16
N PRO A 365 47.15 -40.26 2.46
CA PRO A 365 48.10 -41.37 2.31
C PRO A 365 48.64 -41.49 0.88
N ASN A 366 49.94 -41.75 0.76
CA ASN A 366 50.65 -41.94 -0.52
C ASN A 366 50.70 -40.70 -1.44
N THR A 367 50.51 -39.50 -0.89
CA THR A 367 50.75 -38.25 -1.60
C THR A 367 51.67 -37.37 -0.78
N ASP A 368 52.91 -37.22 -1.23
CA ASP A 368 53.84 -36.24 -0.67
C ASP A 368 53.27 -34.85 -0.99
N ASP A 369 52.84 -34.09 0.02
CA ASP A 369 52.34 -32.71 -0.02
C ASP A 369 50.82 -32.43 -0.15
N TYR A 370 49.93 -33.43 -0.11
CA TYR A 370 48.48 -33.19 -0.15
C TYR A 370 47.78 -33.41 1.20
N TRP A 371 46.89 -32.48 1.56
CA TRP A 371 46.15 -32.44 2.82
C TRP A 371 44.66 -32.30 2.57
N THR A 372 43.86 -32.78 3.52
CA THR A 372 42.41 -32.58 3.53
C THR A 372 41.95 -32.10 4.91
N ASP A 373 40.96 -31.22 4.92
CA ASP A 373 40.35 -30.76 6.15
C ASP A 373 39.10 -31.57 6.46
N VAL A 374 39.02 -32.09 7.68
CA VAL A 374 37.89 -32.85 8.19
C VAL A 374 37.45 -32.27 9.52
N ILE A 375 36.15 -32.32 9.80
CA ILE A 375 35.59 -31.88 11.08
C ILE A 375 35.03 -33.09 11.81
N LEU A 376 35.59 -33.48 12.96
CA LEU A 376 35.14 -34.66 13.71
C LEU A 376 34.65 -34.29 15.13
N PRO A 377 33.79 -35.11 15.75
CA PRO A 377 33.33 -34.89 17.13
C PRO A 377 34.41 -35.20 18.19
N SER A 378 35.61 -35.59 17.78
CA SER A 378 36.76 -35.89 18.64
C SER A 378 38.04 -35.51 17.91
N LYS A 379 39.04 -35.03 18.67
CA LYS A 379 40.38 -34.76 18.15
C LYS A 379 41.09 -36.08 17.82
N GLY A 380 41.66 -36.17 16.62
CA GLY A 380 42.47 -37.33 16.23
C GLY A 380 43.90 -37.27 16.80
N SER A 381 44.60 -38.40 16.83
CA SER A 381 45.93 -38.55 17.45
C SER A 381 47.07 -37.97 16.61
N ASP A 382 46.93 -37.97 15.29
CA ASP A 382 48.00 -37.67 14.34
C ASP A 382 47.63 -36.51 13.38
N GLU A 383 46.52 -35.83 13.65
CA GLU A 383 45.97 -34.75 12.83
C GLU A 383 46.33 -33.35 13.37
N GLN A 384 46.59 -32.39 12.47
CA GLN A 384 46.84 -30.99 12.85
C GLN A 384 45.52 -30.32 13.21
N HIS A 385 45.36 -29.88 14.46
CA HIS A 385 44.18 -29.15 14.90
C HIS A 385 44.16 -27.72 14.32
N LEU A 386 43.02 -27.31 13.77
CA LEU A 386 42.81 -25.97 13.21
C LEU A 386 42.03 -25.08 14.19
N PHE A 387 40.81 -25.48 14.54
CA PHE A 387 39.96 -24.78 15.50
C PHE A 387 38.85 -25.70 16.03
N THR A 388 38.16 -25.26 17.08
CA THR A 388 37.02 -25.98 17.67
C THR A 388 35.83 -25.04 17.76
N PHE A 389 34.64 -25.57 17.50
CA PHE A 389 33.40 -24.80 17.57
C PHE A 389 32.25 -25.68 18.06
N PRO A 390 31.25 -25.10 18.73
CA PRO A 390 30.02 -25.80 19.08
C PRO A 390 29.09 -25.89 17.85
N ALA A 391 28.49 -27.05 17.64
CA ALA A 391 27.41 -27.25 16.66
C ALA A 391 26.35 -28.23 17.19
N PHE A 392 25.19 -28.27 16.57
CA PHE A 392 24.17 -29.27 16.90
C PHE A 392 24.54 -30.60 16.24
N ASP A 393 24.32 -31.70 16.95
CA ASP A 393 24.52 -33.06 16.44
C ASP A 393 23.17 -33.73 16.08
N PHE A 394 22.15 -32.93 15.82
CA PHE A 394 20.80 -33.34 15.42
C PHE A 394 20.17 -32.27 14.49
N GLY A 395 19.26 -32.68 13.60
CA GLY A 395 18.86 -31.90 12.43
C GLY A 395 17.43 -31.41 12.35
N GLU A 396 16.73 -31.36 13.47
CA GLU A 396 15.28 -31.09 13.50
C GLU A 396 14.97 -29.64 13.89
N LEU A 397 15.98 -28.76 13.84
CA LEU A 397 15.84 -27.34 14.12
C LEU A 397 15.53 -26.57 12.85
N ILE A 398 14.35 -25.94 12.81
CA ILE A 398 13.92 -25.03 11.74
C ILE A 398 15.03 -23.99 11.50
N GLY A 399 15.46 -23.85 10.23
CA GLY A 399 16.47 -22.87 9.81
C GLY A 399 17.93 -23.31 9.95
N THR A 400 18.19 -24.53 10.42
CA THR A 400 19.54 -25.11 10.41
C THR A 400 19.87 -25.73 9.06
N GLU A 401 21.16 -25.70 8.70
CA GLU A 401 21.72 -26.42 7.56
C GLU A 401 22.64 -27.52 8.06
N VAL A 402 22.60 -28.67 7.40
CA VAL A 402 23.56 -29.75 7.66
C VAL A 402 24.86 -29.45 6.95
N VAL A 403 25.97 -29.68 7.64
CA VAL A 403 27.29 -29.78 7.04
C VAL A 403 27.76 -31.21 7.23
N SER A 404 28.09 -31.88 6.14
CA SER A 404 28.49 -33.29 6.14
C SER A 404 29.83 -33.47 5.43
N PHE A 405 30.72 -34.22 6.07
CA PHE A 405 32.03 -34.58 5.54
C PHE A 405 32.02 -36.05 5.14
N GLY A 406 32.42 -36.35 3.91
CA GLY A 406 32.49 -37.70 3.39
C GLY A 406 33.86 -38.07 2.85
N LYS A 407 34.07 -39.38 2.70
CA LYS A 407 35.21 -39.99 2.02
C LYS A 407 34.72 -41.03 1.03
N LYS A 408 35.30 -41.06 -0.17
CA LYS A 408 35.02 -42.09 -1.18
C LYS A 408 35.45 -43.48 -0.69
N LYS A 409 34.57 -44.48 -0.81
CA LYS A 409 34.75 -45.84 -0.27
C LYS A 409 36.03 -46.54 -0.76
N ASN A 410 36.42 -46.29 -2.01
CA ASN A 410 37.58 -46.93 -2.66
C ASN A 410 38.62 -45.90 -3.14
N GLY A 411 38.79 -44.78 -2.44
CA GLY A 411 39.76 -43.74 -2.81
C GLY A 411 40.09 -42.78 -1.68
N GLU A 412 40.97 -41.82 -1.98
CA GLU A 412 41.41 -40.77 -1.04
C GLU A 412 40.75 -39.41 -1.33
N GLU A 413 39.60 -39.43 -2.00
CA GLU A 413 38.78 -38.23 -2.25
C GLU A 413 37.89 -37.92 -1.04
N TYR A 414 37.90 -36.66 -0.63
CA TYR A 414 37.11 -36.12 0.47
C TYR A 414 36.17 -35.03 -0.05
N ASN A 415 35.01 -34.89 0.57
CA ASN A 415 34.05 -33.85 0.25
C ASN A 415 33.45 -33.22 1.51
N CYS A 416 33.10 -31.94 1.40
CA CYS A 416 32.29 -31.21 2.36
C CYS A 416 31.03 -30.75 1.64
N LEU A 417 29.87 -31.22 2.09
CA LEU A 417 28.57 -30.82 1.57
C LEU A 417 27.88 -29.92 2.60
N ILE A 418 27.23 -28.87 2.10
CA ILE A 418 26.38 -27.97 2.89
C ILE A 418 24.96 -28.13 2.35
N GLY A 419 24.00 -28.39 3.24
CA GLY A 419 22.60 -28.67 2.90
C GLY A 419 22.31 -30.13 2.53
N GLU A 420 23.34 -30.98 2.40
CA GLU A 420 23.21 -32.38 2.01
C GLU A 420 24.11 -33.30 2.84
N ARG A 421 23.71 -34.57 2.99
CA ARG A 421 24.49 -35.60 3.69
C ARG A 421 25.41 -36.29 2.70
N ALA A 422 26.68 -36.53 3.05
CA ALA A 422 27.61 -37.27 2.20
C ALA A 422 27.14 -38.69 1.86
N THR A 423 26.21 -39.26 2.63
CA THR A 423 25.55 -40.53 2.33
C THR A 423 24.66 -40.50 1.08
N SER A 424 24.29 -39.32 0.58
CA SER A 424 23.51 -39.19 -0.66
C SER A 424 24.37 -39.37 -1.92
N LEU A 425 25.69 -39.20 -1.82
CA LEU A 425 26.60 -39.39 -2.94
C LEU A 425 26.96 -40.86 -3.11
N ASP A 426 26.73 -41.38 -4.30
CA ASP A 426 27.11 -42.74 -4.65
C ASP A 426 28.62 -42.96 -4.48
N GLY A 427 28.97 -44.01 -3.73
CA GLY A 427 30.36 -44.38 -3.48
C GLY A 427 31.05 -43.61 -2.34
N TYR A 428 30.35 -42.77 -1.57
CA TYR A 428 30.89 -42.10 -0.39
C TYR A 428 30.43 -42.74 0.94
N THR A 429 31.26 -42.59 1.97
CA THR A 429 30.98 -42.89 3.37
C THR A 429 31.07 -41.59 4.16
N GLU A 430 30.04 -41.29 4.95
CA GLU A 430 30.03 -40.10 5.82
C GLU A 430 30.97 -40.30 7.02
N LEU A 431 31.90 -39.37 7.20
CA LEU A 431 32.84 -39.33 8.33
C LEU A 431 32.24 -38.60 9.53
N SER A 432 31.50 -37.53 9.26
CA SER A 432 30.81 -36.72 10.27
C SER A 432 29.71 -35.88 9.62
N HIS A 433 28.78 -35.43 10.45
CA HIS A 433 27.89 -34.34 10.11
C HIS A 433 27.51 -33.58 11.37
N PHE A 434 27.11 -32.34 11.18
CA PHE A 434 26.58 -31.48 12.23
C PHE A 434 25.66 -30.44 11.61
N TRP A 435 24.89 -29.77 12.46
CA TRP A 435 23.89 -28.79 12.04
C TRP A 435 24.25 -27.43 12.64
N ILE A 436 24.19 -26.40 11.80
CA ILE A 436 24.50 -25.02 12.14
C ILE A 436 23.43 -24.09 11.62
N PHE A 437 23.34 -22.89 12.20
CA PHE A 437 22.64 -21.78 11.57
C PHE A 437 23.61 -21.04 10.63
N PRO A 438 23.13 -20.55 9.47
CA PRO A 438 23.94 -19.68 8.60
C PRO A 438 24.40 -18.37 9.27
N ASP A 439 23.66 -17.94 10.29
CA ASP A 439 23.92 -16.76 11.11
C ASP A 439 24.09 -17.15 12.60
N SER A 440 24.57 -16.22 13.45
CA SER A 440 24.63 -16.47 14.89
C SER A 440 23.25 -16.80 15.47
N VAL A 441 23.19 -17.57 16.56
CA VAL A 441 21.93 -17.94 17.22
C VAL A 441 21.12 -16.71 17.63
N GLU A 442 21.78 -15.65 18.12
CA GLU A 442 21.15 -14.37 18.46
C GLU A 442 20.56 -13.71 17.23
N LYS A 443 21.32 -13.64 16.14
CA LYS A 443 20.87 -13.04 14.89
C LYS A 443 19.73 -13.85 14.27
N PHE A 444 19.78 -15.18 14.33
CA PHE A 444 18.72 -16.07 13.88
C PHE A 444 17.46 -15.97 14.75
N ALA A 445 17.60 -15.81 16.07
CA ALA A 445 16.46 -15.64 16.96
C ALA A 445 15.79 -14.27 16.78
N MET A 446 16.59 -13.21 16.59
CA MET A 446 16.15 -11.84 16.32
C MET A 446 15.70 -11.62 14.88
N GLN A 447 15.92 -12.59 13.99
CA GLN A 447 15.20 -12.65 12.74
C GLN A 447 13.74 -12.99 13.06
N ILE A 448 12.89 -11.96 13.16
CA ILE A 448 11.50 -12.11 12.66
C ILE A 448 11.68 -12.78 11.31
N PRO A 449 11.05 -13.93 11.03
CA PRO A 449 11.35 -14.79 9.89
C PRO A 449 11.35 -14.03 8.56
N GLN A 450 12.52 -13.46 8.31
CA GLN A 450 13.12 -13.11 7.07
C GLN A 450 14.27 -14.10 7.04
N ALA A 451 13.95 -15.37 6.76
CA ALA A 451 14.96 -16.31 6.33
C ALA A 451 15.77 -15.60 5.22
N ILE A 452 17.06 -15.38 5.44
CA ILE A 452 17.94 -14.89 4.39
C ILE A 452 18.64 -16.12 3.79
N PRO A 453 18.70 -16.26 2.46
CA PRO A 453 18.59 -15.16 1.50
C PRO A 453 17.45 -15.29 0.47
N LYS A 454 16.49 -14.36 0.47
CA LYS A 454 15.71 -13.92 -0.72
C LYS A 454 16.59 -13.20 -1.80
N PHE A 455 17.88 -13.49 -1.76
CA PHE A 455 19.06 -13.11 -2.55
C PHE A 455 19.30 -11.70 -3.12
N PHE A 456 18.43 -10.70 -3.01
CA PHE A 456 18.86 -9.32 -3.24
C PHE A 456 18.41 -8.34 -2.18
N LYS A 457 19.45 -7.78 -1.55
CA LYS A 457 19.57 -6.64 -0.66
C LYS A 457 18.97 -5.32 -1.23
N ALA A 458 17.94 -5.39 -2.09
CA ALA A 458 17.38 -4.24 -2.79
C ALA A 458 16.35 -3.46 -1.97
N TYR A 459 15.78 -4.03 -0.90
CA TYR A 459 14.73 -3.36 -0.13
C TYR A 459 14.99 -3.41 1.38
N ARG A 460 16.01 -2.66 1.81
CA ARG A 460 16.08 -2.11 3.18
C ARG A 460 15.06 -0.96 3.37
N LYS A 461 13.84 -1.12 2.83
CA LYS A 461 12.92 0.00 2.55
C LYS A 461 11.65 0.05 3.39
N HIS A 462 11.34 -0.97 4.17
CA HIS A 462 10.08 -1.00 4.94
C HIS A 462 10.39 -1.15 6.42
N PHE A 463 10.40 0.01 7.10
CA PHE A 463 10.17 0.32 8.51
C PHE A 463 10.78 1.68 8.90
N VAL A 464 11.24 2.47 7.93
CA VAL A 464 11.45 3.90 8.15
C VAL A 464 10.06 4.54 8.19
N ARG A 465 9.63 4.97 9.38
CA ARG A 465 8.50 5.88 9.52
C ARG A 465 8.97 7.29 9.15
N MET A 466 8.05 8.10 8.65
CA MET A 466 8.26 9.50 8.35
C MET A 466 7.12 10.34 8.92
N LYS A 467 7.37 11.61 9.22
CA LYS A 467 6.30 12.55 9.57
C LYS A 467 5.49 12.92 8.33
N ALA A 468 4.17 12.95 8.49
CA ALA A 468 3.24 13.43 7.48
C ALA A 468 2.07 14.21 8.11
N GLY A 469 1.69 15.32 7.48
CA GLY A 469 0.51 16.11 7.80
C GLY A 469 -0.73 15.52 7.13
N GLN A 470 -1.58 14.87 7.90
CA GLN A 470 -2.75 14.14 7.41
C GLN A 470 -4.06 14.80 7.83
N TRP A 471 -5.08 14.66 6.98
CA TRP A 471 -6.46 14.97 7.34
C TRP A 471 -6.98 13.84 8.21
N ASP A 472 -7.49 14.18 9.40
CA ASP A 472 -8.23 13.24 10.23
C ASP A 472 -9.73 13.36 9.91
N PRO A 473 -10.35 12.36 9.25
CA PRO A 473 -11.77 12.41 8.89
C PRO A 473 -12.71 12.33 10.11
N LYS A 474 -12.24 11.79 11.25
CA LYS A 474 -13.03 11.69 12.49
C LYS A 474 -13.07 13.02 13.20
N GLU A 475 -11.92 13.68 13.33
CA GLU A 475 -11.81 14.97 14.03
C GLU A 475 -12.07 16.17 13.12
N LYS A 476 -12.15 15.95 11.79
CA LYS A 476 -12.31 16.98 10.75
C LYS A 476 -11.27 18.10 10.88
N LYS A 477 -10.01 17.72 11.14
CA LYS A 477 -8.89 18.65 11.25
C LYS A 477 -7.62 18.02 10.69
N VAL A 478 -6.60 18.85 10.53
CA VAL A 478 -5.26 18.40 10.13
C VAL A 478 -4.46 18.03 11.38
N VAL A 479 -3.76 16.90 11.31
CA VAL A 479 -2.89 16.36 12.36
C VAL A 479 -1.55 15.93 11.75
N VAL A 480 -0.50 15.87 12.55
CA VAL A 480 0.81 15.35 12.12
C VAL A 480 1.01 13.97 12.73
N ASN A 481 1.22 12.97 11.88
CA ASN A 481 1.38 11.57 12.27
C ASN A 481 2.71 11.01 11.75
N ASP A 482 3.24 10.01 12.44
CA ASP A 482 4.24 9.13 11.86
C ASP A 482 3.55 8.12 10.94
N VAL A 483 3.91 8.10 9.66
CA VAL A 483 3.37 7.19 8.64
C VAL A 483 4.48 6.34 8.04
N PRO A 484 4.19 5.19 7.42
CA PRO A 484 5.20 4.45 6.67
C PRO A 484 5.77 5.30 5.52
N LYS A 485 7.10 5.30 5.34
CA LYS A 485 7.72 5.81 4.11
C LYS A 485 7.18 5.01 2.91
N PRO A 486 6.67 5.67 1.85
CA PRO A 486 6.11 4.96 0.71
C PRO A 486 7.20 4.28 -0.11
N ALA A 487 6.81 3.25 -0.86
CA ALA A 487 7.64 2.64 -1.89
C ALA A 487 7.12 3.03 -3.27
N GLU A 488 8.03 3.35 -4.18
CA GLU A 488 7.72 3.68 -5.56
C GLU A 488 7.33 2.43 -6.36
N ALA A 489 6.30 2.56 -7.20
CA ALA A 489 5.99 1.59 -8.25
C ALA A 489 7.01 1.66 -9.40
N PRO A 490 7.00 0.68 -10.34
CA PRO A 490 7.94 0.66 -11.46
C PRO A 490 8.00 1.94 -12.29
N ASN A 491 6.88 2.65 -12.46
CA ASN A 491 6.76 3.90 -13.23
C ASN A 491 6.92 5.16 -12.37
N GLN A 492 7.43 5.05 -11.14
CA GLN A 492 7.46 6.15 -10.19
C GLN A 492 8.88 6.48 -9.73
N PHE A 493 9.04 7.72 -9.28
CA PHE A 493 10.13 8.13 -8.42
C PHE A 493 9.67 8.09 -6.98
N LEU A 494 10.55 7.64 -6.09
CA LEU A 494 10.48 8.02 -4.69
C LEU A 494 11.25 9.33 -4.55
N VAL A 495 10.61 10.34 -4.01
CA VAL A 495 11.17 11.69 -3.87
C VAL A 495 11.34 12.00 -2.40
N LYS A 496 12.53 12.44 -2.02
CA LYS A 496 12.76 13.11 -0.73
C LYS A 496 12.29 14.55 -0.88
N ILE A 497 11.18 14.89 -0.24
CA ILE A 497 10.59 16.22 -0.36
C ILE A 497 11.53 17.23 0.31
N GLN A 498 11.82 18.34 -0.37
CA GLN A 498 12.61 19.44 0.17
C GLN A 498 11.71 20.53 0.73
N SER A 499 10.64 20.85 0.01
CA SER A 499 9.62 21.77 0.49
C SER A 499 8.24 21.42 -0.04
N ALA A 500 7.22 21.74 0.75
CA ALA A 500 5.82 21.67 0.38
C ALA A 500 5.09 22.92 0.84
N SER A 501 4.20 23.48 0.03
CA SER A 501 3.53 24.75 0.32
C SER A 501 2.03 24.60 0.46
N LEU A 502 1.46 25.43 1.34
CA LEU A 502 0.02 25.39 1.61
C LEU A 502 -0.71 26.27 0.60
N CYS A 503 -1.69 25.68 -0.08
CA CYS A 503 -2.55 26.36 -1.03
C CYS A 503 -3.99 26.40 -0.52
N HIS A 504 -4.77 27.39 -0.95
CA HIS A 504 -6.17 27.52 -0.55
C HIS A 504 -7.00 26.30 -0.97
N SER A 505 -6.63 25.63 -2.07
CA SER A 505 -7.27 24.39 -2.51
C SER A 505 -7.09 23.25 -1.50
N ASP A 506 -6.04 23.25 -0.68
CA ASP A 506 -5.87 22.28 0.41
C ASP A 506 -6.94 22.45 1.52
N LEU A 507 -7.74 23.51 1.50
CA LEU A 507 -8.87 23.70 2.42
C LEU A 507 -10.19 23.10 1.89
N LEU A 508 -10.19 22.50 0.69
CA LEU A 508 -11.37 21.87 0.09
C LEU A 508 -11.67 20.49 0.74
N HIS A 509 -12.03 20.51 2.02
CA HIS A 509 -12.28 19.29 2.80
C HIS A 509 -13.34 18.37 2.20
N ALA A 510 -14.32 18.92 1.48
CA ALA A 510 -15.40 18.14 0.85
C ALA A 510 -14.93 17.17 -0.25
N MET A 511 -13.72 17.35 -0.78
CA MET A 511 -13.12 16.44 -1.78
C MET A 511 -12.38 15.26 -1.14
N ARG A 512 -12.23 15.24 0.19
CA ARG A 512 -11.45 14.22 0.88
C ARG A 512 -12.27 12.96 1.15
N PRO A 513 -11.63 11.78 1.10
CA PRO A 513 -12.29 10.53 1.44
C PRO A 513 -12.51 10.40 2.95
N ASP A 514 -13.31 9.40 3.34
CA ASP A 514 -13.56 9.05 4.76
C ASP A 514 -12.38 8.30 5.43
N TYR A 515 -11.16 8.44 4.90
CA TYR A 515 -9.93 7.87 5.47
C TYR A 515 -8.82 8.93 5.51
N ALA A 516 -7.79 8.69 6.34
CA ALA A 516 -6.68 9.62 6.48
C ALA A 516 -5.89 9.75 5.18
N VAL A 517 -5.63 10.99 4.77
CA VAL A 517 -4.87 11.31 3.55
C VAL A 517 -3.87 12.42 3.87
N THR A 518 -2.63 12.26 3.41
CA THR A 518 -1.59 13.27 3.53
C THR A 518 -1.96 14.48 2.66
N LEU A 519 -1.91 15.68 3.23
CA LEU A 519 -2.24 16.93 2.55
C LEU A 519 -1.14 17.37 1.58
N GLY A 520 -1.45 18.38 0.78
CA GLY A 520 -0.48 19.16 0.01
C GLY A 520 -0.34 18.65 -1.41
N HIS A 521 -0.53 19.55 -2.37
CA HIS A 521 -0.42 19.29 -3.80
C HIS A 521 0.64 20.18 -4.48
N GLU A 522 1.44 20.87 -3.67
CA GLU A 522 2.54 21.72 -4.11
C GLU A 522 3.83 21.23 -3.44
N GLY A 523 4.72 20.59 -4.20
CA GLY A 523 5.93 19.96 -3.67
C GLY A 523 7.09 20.01 -4.65
N VAL A 524 8.31 20.07 -4.10
CA VAL A 524 9.57 19.87 -4.82
C VAL A 524 10.52 19.04 -3.96
N GLY A 525 11.45 18.34 -4.60
CA GLY A 525 12.39 17.51 -3.87
C GLY A 525 13.49 16.95 -4.75
N TYR A 526 14.19 15.98 -4.18
CA TYR A 526 15.27 15.26 -4.84
C TYR A 526 14.84 13.81 -5.05
N ILE A 527 15.16 13.26 -6.21
CA ILE A 527 14.91 11.84 -6.48
C ILE A 527 15.76 11.00 -5.52
N GLU A 528 15.11 10.25 -4.63
CA GLU A 528 15.75 9.32 -3.70
C GLU A 528 16.01 7.98 -4.40
N SER A 529 15.03 7.49 -5.17
CA SER A 529 15.15 6.28 -5.96
C SER A 529 14.17 6.25 -7.12
N ILE A 530 14.47 5.40 -8.10
CA ILE A 530 13.76 5.35 -9.37
C ILE A 530 13.22 3.94 -9.59
N GLY A 531 11.93 3.84 -9.88
CA GLY A 531 11.27 2.62 -10.31
C GLY A 531 11.82 2.13 -11.65
N LYS A 532 11.76 0.82 -11.87
CA LYS A 532 12.39 0.15 -13.02
C LYS A 532 12.02 0.78 -14.38
N GLU A 533 10.76 1.09 -14.61
CA GLU A 533 10.28 1.64 -15.90
C GLU A 533 10.59 3.13 -16.06
N ALA A 534 10.91 3.82 -14.97
CA ALA A 534 11.28 5.23 -14.95
C ALA A 534 12.80 5.46 -15.10
N SER A 535 13.62 4.40 -15.00
CA SER A 535 15.09 4.49 -14.99
C SER A 535 15.71 5.07 -16.26
N ASP A 536 15.07 4.88 -17.42
CA ASP A 536 15.60 5.29 -18.72
C ASP A 536 14.98 6.61 -19.23
N LYS A 537 14.27 7.35 -18.36
CA LYS A 537 13.45 8.52 -18.75
C LYS A 537 14.18 9.86 -18.65
N GLY A 538 15.52 9.83 -18.60
CA GLY A 538 16.36 11.02 -18.55
C GLY A 538 16.51 11.66 -17.16
N PHE A 539 16.11 10.95 -16.11
CA PHE A 539 16.27 11.34 -14.71
C PHE A 539 17.28 10.45 -14.00
N GLN A 540 17.92 10.96 -12.96
CA GLN A 540 18.84 10.21 -12.11
C GLN A 540 18.58 10.51 -10.63
N VAL A 541 18.99 9.58 -9.77
CA VAL A 541 18.96 9.79 -8.30
C VAL A 541 19.75 11.05 -7.96
N GLY A 542 19.19 11.89 -7.09
CA GLY A 542 19.73 13.18 -6.69
C GLY A 542 19.28 14.36 -7.56
N ASP A 543 18.60 14.15 -8.69
CA ASP A 543 18.07 15.27 -9.48
C ASP A 543 17.06 16.09 -8.67
N ALA A 544 17.22 17.42 -8.70
CA ALA A 544 16.24 18.36 -8.18
C ALA A 544 15.06 18.43 -9.15
N ILE A 545 13.88 18.03 -8.68
CA ILE A 545 12.67 17.99 -9.48
C ILE A 545 11.51 18.70 -8.79
N GLY A 546 10.59 19.18 -9.61
CA GLY A 546 9.22 19.38 -9.15
C GLY A 546 8.24 18.73 -10.10
N PHE A 547 6.99 18.68 -9.68
CA PHE A 547 6.01 17.79 -10.27
C PHE A 547 4.58 18.27 -10.04
N ASN A 548 3.71 17.94 -10.97
CA ASN A 548 2.26 18.11 -10.80
C ASN A 548 1.67 17.05 -9.85
N TYR A 549 0.47 17.33 -9.33
CA TYR A 549 -0.20 16.54 -8.28
C TYR A 549 -1.12 15.41 -8.77
N PHE A 550 -0.87 14.89 -9.97
CA PHE A 550 -1.61 13.73 -10.49
C PHE A 550 -0.83 12.45 -10.26
N ILE A 551 -1.54 11.33 -10.10
CA ILE A 551 -0.93 10.00 -10.06
C ILE A 551 -1.88 8.99 -10.70
N GLY A 552 -1.36 7.98 -11.39
CA GLY A 552 -2.13 6.93 -12.06
C GLY A 552 -2.79 7.31 -13.38
N ALA A 553 -2.51 8.50 -13.94
CA ALA A 553 -2.95 8.85 -15.28
C ALA A 553 -2.08 8.17 -16.35
N CYS A 554 -2.58 7.98 -17.58
CA CYS A 554 -1.76 7.46 -18.67
C CYS A 554 -0.87 8.52 -19.34
N PHE A 555 -1.18 9.81 -19.16
CA PHE A 555 -0.47 10.97 -19.72
C PHE A 555 -0.43 11.10 -21.24
N GLU A 556 -1.08 10.21 -21.98
CA GLU A 556 -1.01 10.17 -23.45
C GLU A 556 -2.36 10.14 -24.18
N CYS A 557 -3.47 9.77 -23.51
CA CYS A 557 -4.79 9.75 -24.15
C CYS A 557 -5.28 11.17 -24.48
N GLU A 558 -6.29 11.29 -25.36
CA GLU A 558 -6.82 12.60 -25.79
C GLU A 558 -7.27 13.44 -24.59
N GLY A 559 -7.97 12.82 -23.63
CA GLY A 559 -8.32 13.46 -22.37
C GLY A 559 -7.11 13.97 -21.59
N CYS A 560 -6.01 13.21 -21.54
CA CYS A 560 -4.76 13.65 -20.89
C CYS A 560 -4.08 14.79 -21.64
N MET A 561 -4.25 14.90 -22.95
CA MET A 561 -3.74 16.03 -23.75
C MET A 561 -4.54 17.32 -23.53
N VAL A 562 -5.76 17.21 -22.95
CA VAL A 562 -6.55 18.37 -22.49
C VAL A 562 -6.22 18.69 -21.02
N HIS A 563 -6.42 17.72 -20.12
CA HIS A 563 -6.15 17.85 -18.69
C HIS A 563 -6.15 16.47 -18.04
N ASN A 564 -5.19 16.16 -17.15
CA ASN A 564 -5.10 14.80 -16.58
C ASN A 564 -6.31 14.35 -15.74
N VAL A 565 -7.20 15.26 -15.30
CA VAL A 565 -8.49 14.90 -14.68
C VAL A 565 -9.44 14.20 -15.66
N ARG A 566 -9.24 14.39 -16.96
CA ARG A 566 -10.01 13.79 -18.06
C ARG A 566 -9.38 12.51 -18.60
N CYS A 567 -8.40 11.92 -17.91
CA CYS A 567 -7.78 10.68 -18.36
C CYS A 567 -8.84 9.59 -18.58
N GLU A 568 -8.81 8.97 -19.76
CA GLU A 568 -9.79 7.99 -20.21
C GLU A 568 -9.64 6.63 -19.52
N THR A 569 -8.50 6.36 -18.90
CA THR A 569 -8.29 5.13 -18.12
C THR A 569 -9.09 5.12 -16.82
N GLY A 570 -9.50 6.29 -16.30
CA GLY A 570 -10.22 6.42 -15.03
C GLY A 570 -9.37 6.18 -13.78
N ASN A 571 -8.06 5.93 -13.92
CA ASN A 571 -7.15 5.61 -12.81
C ASN A 571 -6.49 6.82 -12.15
N GLN A 572 -6.64 8.01 -12.72
CA GLN A 572 -6.07 9.25 -12.22
C GLN A 572 -6.59 9.60 -10.82
N LYS A 573 -5.68 10.02 -9.95
CA LYS A 573 -5.96 10.53 -8.60
C LYS A 573 -5.24 11.85 -8.38
N LEU A 574 -5.82 12.68 -7.50
CA LEU A 574 -5.24 13.95 -7.07
C LEU A 574 -4.53 13.74 -5.73
N GLN A 575 -3.20 13.87 -5.74
CA GLN A 575 -2.37 13.85 -4.54
C GLN A 575 -2.66 15.09 -3.67
N GLY A 576 -2.76 14.91 -2.36
CA GLY A 576 -3.21 15.94 -1.40
C GLY A 576 -4.72 15.99 -1.15
N PHE A 577 -5.50 15.26 -1.95
CA PHE A 577 -6.97 15.24 -1.88
C PHE A 577 -7.52 13.82 -1.66
N VAL A 578 -7.28 12.92 -2.62
CA VAL A 578 -7.78 11.54 -2.64
C VAL A 578 -6.66 10.49 -2.72
N ALA A 579 -5.42 10.96 -2.80
CA ALA A 579 -4.19 10.19 -2.67
C ALA A 579 -3.21 10.99 -1.80
N ASP A 580 -2.24 10.33 -1.19
CA ASP A 580 -1.26 11.01 -0.32
C ASP A 580 -0.48 12.09 -1.08
N GLY A 581 -0.47 13.27 -0.47
CA GLY A 581 0.19 14.49 -0.94
C GLY A 581 1.62 14.67 -0.43
N TYR A 582 2.05 15.93 -0.40
CA TYR A 582 3.46 16.31 -0.26
C TYR A 582 3.83 16.94 1.09
N PHE A 583 2.89 17.13 2.02
CA PHE A 583 3.22 17.44 3.41
C PHE A 583 3.73 16.19 4.15
N ALA A 584 4.80 15.58 3.63
CA ALA A 584 5.50 14.44 4.17
C ALA A 584 6.99 14.49 3.77
N GLU A 585 7.85 13.83 4.54
CA GLU A 585 9.30 13.81 4.24
C GLU A 585 9.64 13.10 2.92
N TYR A 586 8.79 12.15 2.49
CA TYR A 586 8.92 11.44 1.23
C TYR A 586 7.55 11.29 0.53
N ALA A 587 7.55 11.31 -0.80
CA ALA A 587 6.36 11.00 -1.60
C ALA A 587 6.71 10.25 -2.87
N VAL A 588 5.72 9.59 -3.48
CA VAL A 588 5.86 8.97 -4.79
C VAL A 588 5.29 9.87 -5.89
N VAL A 589 5.93 9.87 -7.05
CA VAL A 589 5.58 10.71 -8.19
C VAL A 589 5.70 9.88 -9.48
N ASP A 590 4.68 9.87 -10.33
CA ASP A 590 4.80 9.26 -11.67
C ASP A 590 5.81 10.06 -12.51
N TRP A 591 6.76 9.38 -13.16
CA TRP A 591 7.87 10.06 -13.83
C TRP A 591 7.42 11.09 -14.89
N GLN A 592 6.28 10.84 -15.55
CA GLN A 592 5.69 11.74 -16.55
C GLN A 592 5.29 13.09 -15.98
N ASN A 593 5.00 13.17 -14.67
CA ASN A 593 4.63 14.40 -13.99
C ASN A 593 5.81 15.24 -13.51
N ALA A 594 7.03 14.71 -13.59
CA ALA A 594 8.20 15.37 -13.07
C ALA A 594 8.93 16.21 -14.13
N ILE A 595 9.60 17.26 -13.68
CA ILE A 595 10.53 18.05 -14.47
C ILE A 595 11.73 18.47 -13.64
N LYS A 596 12.92 18.48 -14.25
CA LYS A 596 14.14 18.98 -13.62
C LYS A 596 14.05 20.49 -13.40
N LEU A 597 14.52 20.94 -12.26
CA LEU A 597 14.52 22.35 -11.90
C LEU A 597 15.85 23.03 -12.27
N PRO A 598 15.82 24.28 -12.79
CA PRO A 598 17.01 25.10 -12.95
C PRO A 598 17.75 25.29 -11.62
N GLU A 599 19.09 25.18 -11.65
CA GLU A 599 19.94 25.25 -10.45
C GLU A 599 19.84 26.57 -9.68
N ASN A 600 19.42 27.65 -10.35
CA ASN A 600 19.30 28.97 -9.74
C ASN A 600 18.02 29.16 -8.92
N LEU A 601 17.11 28.18 -8.90
CA LEU A 601 15.90 28.24 -8.07
C LEU A 601 16.18 27.67 -6.68
N ASP A 602 15.86 28.45 -5.65
CA ASP A 602 15.91 28.00 -4.27
C ASP A 602 14.83 26.94 -4.00
N MET A 603 15.23 25.67 -3.85
CA MET A 603 14.32 24.54 -3.63
C MET A 603 13.46 24.70 -2.37
N SER A 604 13.89 25.49 -1.37
CA SER A 604 13.09 25.75 -0.16
C SER A 604 11.87 26.63 -0.43
N LYS A 605 11.86 27.38 -1.55
CA LYS A 605 10.80 28.33 -1.94
C LYS A 605 10.06 27.94 -3.22
N THR A 606 10.44 26.83 -3.85
CA THR A 606 10.00 26.49 -5.20
C THR A 606 8.72 25.65 -5.23
N ALA A 607 8.32 24.97 -4.15
CA ALA A 607 7.03 24.25 -4.07
C ALA A 607 5.82 25.05 -4.61
N PRO A 608 5.66 26.35 -4.28
CA PRO A 608 4.64 27.23 -4.86
C PRO A 608 4.52 27.26 -6.39
N LEU A 609 5.61 26.99 -7.10
CA LEU A 609 5.66 26.99 -8.56
C LEU A 609 4.74 25.90 -9.12
N PHE A 610 4.66 24.74 -8.47
CA PHE A 610 3.98 23.53 -8.97
C PHE A 610 2.46 23.49 -8.76
N CYS A 611 1.87 24.66 -8.51
CA CYS A 611 0.45 24.90 -8.72
C CYS A 611 0.24 26.37 -9.11
N ALA A 612 0.51 27.30 -8.20
CA ALA A 612 0.25 28.72 -8.45
C ALA A 612 1.13 29.30 -9.55
N GLY A 613 2.43 28.98 -9.55
CA GLY A 613 3.36 29.52 -10.53
C GLY A 613 3.06 29.04 -11.95
N ILE A 614 2.87 27.74 -12.16
CA ILE A 614 2.54 27.17 -13.48
C ILE A 614 1.18 27.70 -13.96
N THR A 615 0.15 27.70 -13.10
CA THR A 615 -1.16 28.24 -13.42
C THR A 615 -1.09 29.71 -13.83
N ALA A 616 -0.38 30.53 -13.06
CA ALA A 616 -0.22 31.96 -13.33
C ALA A 616 0.61 32.24 -14.59
N PHE A 617 1.63 31.42 -14.88
CA PHE A 617 2.39 31.54 -16.11
C PHE A 617 1.49 31.27 -17.31
N HIS A 618 0.78 30.14 -17.32
CA HIS A 618 -0.11 29.77 -18.42
C HIS A 618 -1.24 30.77 -18.59
N SER A 619 -1.84 31.28 -17.51
CA SER A 619 -2.90 32.29 -17.62
C SER A 619 -2.44 33.58 -18.28
N VAL A 620 -1.23 34.07 -17.97
CA VAL A 620 -0.66 35.27 -18.59
C VAL A 620 -0.26 35.00 -20.03
N ASP A 621 0.47 33.90 -20.29
CA ASP A 621 0.94 33.50 -21.62
C ASP A 621 -0.22 33.28 -22.59
N SER A 622 -1.28 32.59 -22.14
CA SER A 622 -2.48 32.32 -22.94
C SER A 622 -3.37 33.54 -23.18
N CYS A 623 -3.12 34.68 -22.53
CA CYS A 623 -3.77 35.93 -22.92
C CYS A 623 -3.21 36.49 -24.22
N GLU A 624 -2.01 36.05 -24.65
CA GLU A 624 -1.35 36.45 -25.90
C GLU A 624 -1.22 37.98 -26.04
N LEU A 625 -1.00 38.65 -24.90
CA LEU A 625 -0.82 40.09 -24.83
C LEU A 625 0.54 40.51 -25.38
N LYS A 626 0.60 41.73 -25.93
CA LYS A 626 1.84 42.32 -26.40
C LYS A 626 2.47 43.19 -25.32
N ALA A 627 3.77 43.43 -25.42
CA ALA A 627 4.44 44.38 -24.54
C ALA A 627 3.74 45.76 -24.59
N GLY A 628 3.46 46.32 -23.42
CA GLY A 628 2.70 47.57 -23.27
C GLY A 628 1.18 47.42 -23.17
N ASP A 629 0.61 46.25 -23.50
CA ASP A 629 -0.79 45.94 -23.22
C ASP A 629 -1.05 45.88 -21.70
N TRP A 630 -2.32 45.99 -21.33
CA TRP A 630 -2.77 46.04 -19.93
C TRP A 630 -3.48 44.76 -19.52
N LEU A 631 -2.99 44.13 -18.46
CA LEU A 631 -3.61 43.00 -17.77
C LEU A 631 -4.15 43.44 -16.40
N ALA A 632 -5.44 43.28 -16.16
CA ALA A 632 -5.99 43.36 -14.81
C ALA A 632 -5.82 42.01 -14.10
N VAL A 633 -5.20 42.03 -12.93
CA VAL A 633 -5.01 40.87 -12.04
C VAL A 633 -5.99 41.00 -10.89
N ILE A 634 -7.07 40.21 -10.91
CA ILE A 634 -8.17 40.29 -9.95
C ILE A 634 -7.99 39.17 -8.91
N GLY A 635 -7.65 39.56 -7.68
CA GLY A 635 -7.12 38.69 -6.64
C GLY A 635 -5.59 38.71 -6.66
N CYS A 636 -4.98 39.46 -5.74
CA CYS A 636 -3.54 39.70 -5.62
C CYS A 636 -2.86 38.80 -4.57
N GLY A 637 -3.48 37.68 -4.21
CA GLY A 637 -2.86 36.62 -3.41
C GLY A 637 -1.79 35.83 -4.17
N GLY A 638 -1.42 34.64 -3.68
CA GLY A 638 -0.28 33.87 -4.19
C GLY A 638 -0.21 33.68 -5.71
N LEU A 639 -1.33 33.35 -6.38
CA LEU A 639 -1.35 33.22 -7.85
C LEU A 639 -1.22 34.59 -8.55
N GLY A 640 -1.92 35.60 -8.06
CA GLY A 640 -1.89 36.96 -8.62
C GLY A 640 -0.50 37.58 -8.54
N GLN A 641 0.24 37.34 -7.46
CA GLN A 641 1.63 37.79 -7.31
C GLN A 641 2.57 37.16 -8.34
N TYR A 642 2.41 35.87 -8.63
CA TYR A 642 3.13 35.24 -9.73
C TYR A 642 2.74 35.85 -11.08
N ALA A 643 1.44 36.06 -11.31
CA ALA A 643 0.95 36.61 -12.57
C ALA A 643 1.51 38.01 -12.85
N ILE A 644 1.59 38.86 -11.82
CA ILE A 644 2.19 40.20 -11.92
C ILE A 644 3.66 40.09 -12.33
N GLN A 645 4.43 39.21 -11.69
CA GLN A 645 5.84 39.02 -12.00
C GLN A 645 6.07 38.47 -13.42
N TYR A 646 5.28 37.48 -13.84
CA TYR A 646 5.35 36.95 -15.21
C TYR A 646 4.96 38.01 -16.24
N ALA A 647 3.85 38.71 -16.02
CA ALA A 647 3.43 39.79 -16.91
C ALA A 647 4.51 40.88 -17.02
N LYS A 648 5.11 41.27 -15.90
CA LYS A 648 6.21 42.25 -15.90
C LYS A 648 7.42 41.76 -16.69
N ALA A 649 7.84 40.50 -16.49
CA ALA A 649 8.93 39.88 -17.22
C ALA A 649 8.64 39.73 -18.73
N MET A 650 7.35 39.63 -19.11
CA MET A 650 6.88 39.62 -20.50
C MET A 650 6.67 41.04 -21.08
N GLY A 651 6.91 42.11 -20.30
CA GLY A 651 6.73 43.50 -20.74
C GLY A 651 5.26 43.98 -20.76
N ILE A 652 4.35 43.23 -20.14
CA ILE A 652 2.94 43.55 -20.01
C ILE A 652 2.75 44.47 -18.80
N LYS A 653 1.89 45.49 -18.95
CA LYS A 653 1.51 46.38 -17.85
C LYS A 653 0.41 45.75 -17.01
N THR A 654 0.44 45.94 -15.70
CA THR A 654 -0.47 45.27 -14.78
C THR A 654 -1.21 46.23 -13.86
N ILE A 655 -2.49 45.92 -13.63
CA ILE A 655 -3.32 46.57 -12.61
C ILE A 655 -3.76 45.50 -11.61
N GLY A 656 -3.34 45.59 -10.36
CA GLY A 656 -3.79 44.71 -9.28
C GLY A 656 -5.10 45.16 -8.67
N LEU A 657 -6.07 44.26 -8.56
CA LEU A 657 -7.36 44.49 -7.89
C LEU A 657 -7.54 43.46 -6.77
N ASP A 658 -7.80 43.94 -5.57
CA ASP A 658 -8.04 43.11 -4.38
C ASP A 658 -8.93 43.88 -3.39
N ILE A 659 -9.41 43.20 -2.36
CA ILE A 659 -10.12 43.82 -1.23
C ILE A 659 -9.20 44.00 -0.01
N ASN A 660 -8.07 43.31 0.01
CA ASN A 660 -7.09 43.32 1.08
C ASN A 660 -5.88 44.21 0.71
N ASP A 661 -5.69 45.31 1.45
CA ASP A 661 -4.61 46.26 1.20
C ASP A 661 -3.22 45.65 1.36
N ASN A 662 -3.04 44.67 2.26
CA ASN A 662 -1.75 43.99 2.41
C ASN A 662 -1.37 43.24 1.12
N GLN A 663 -2.34 42.61 0.45
CA GLN A 663 -2.12 41.93 -0.83
C GLN A 663 -1.81 42.94 -1.96
N LEU A 664 -2.43 44.12 -1.93
CA LEU A 664 -2.13 45.20 -2.87
C LEU A 664 -0.73 45.79 -2.66
N ASP A 665 -0.28 45.93 -1.41
CA ASP A 665 1.06 46.39 -1.09
C ASP A 665 2.12 45.41 -1.61
N VAL A 666 1.89 44.10 -1.45
CA VAL A 666 2.76 43.07 -2.02
C VAL A 666 2.69 43.11 -3.55
N ALA A 667 1.50 43.20 -4.16
CA ALA A 667 1.33 43.33 -5.61
C ALA A 667 2.17 44.48 -6.20
N LYS A 668 2.16 45.65 -5.53
CA LYS A 668 2.97 46.80 -5.93
C LYS A 668 4.46 46.52 -5.80
N LYS A 669 4.91 45.89 -4.70
CA LYS A 669 6.31 45.50 -4.50
C LYS A 669 6.83 44.53 -5.56
N VAL A 670 5.99 43.58 -6.00
CA VAL A 670 6.38 42.58 -7.02
C VAL A 670 6.18 43.07 -8.47
N GLY A 671 5.79 44.33 -8.67
CA GLY A 671 5.88 45.00 -9.96
C GLY A 671 4.56 45.47 -10.59
N ALA A 672 3.45 45.48 -9.85
CA ALA A 672 2.20 46.04 -10.36
C ALA A 672 2.33 47.54 -10.67
N ASP A 673 1.92 47.95 -11.87
CA ASP A 673 2.02 49.36 -12.30
C ASP A 673 0.97 50.25 -11.60
N ALA A 674 -0.18 49.68 -11.27
CA ALA A 674 -1.19 50.30 -10.41
C ALA A 674 -1.92 49.25 -9.56
N VAL A 675 -2.49 49.68 -8.43
CA VAL A 675 -3.26 48.83 -7.52
C VAL A 675 -4.51 49.57 -7.05
N PHE A 676 -5.64 48.86 -6.93
CA PHE A 676 -6.88 49.43 -6.40
C PHE A 676 -7.60 48.47 -5.46
N ASN A 677 -8.05 49.01 -4.33
CA ASN A 677 -8.96 48.30 -3.45
C ASN A 677 -10.41 48.48 -3.93
N SER A 678 -11.02 47.43 -4.49
CA SER A 678 -12.34 47.51 -5.12
C SER A 678 -13.50 47.73 -4.14
N MET A 679 -13.29 47.51 -2.85
CA MET A 679 -14.29 47.76 -1.81
C MET A 679 -14.23 49.19 -1.28
N LYS A 680 -13.01 49.75 -1.19
CA LYS A 680 -12.74 51.09 -0.61
C LYS A 680 -12.77 52.21 -1.65
N ASN A 681 -12.25 51.99 -2.85
CA ASN A 681 -12.30 52.97 -3.94
C ASN A 681 -13.55 52.74 -4.79
N LYS A 682 -14.52 53.66 -4.76
CA LYS A 682 -15.75 53.57 -5.57
C LYS A 682 -15.53 53.95 -7.04
N ASP A 683 -14.47 54.70 -7.32
CA ASP A 683 -14.15 55.23 -8.65
C ASP A 683 -13.08 54.40 -9.38
N TYR A 684 -12.68 53.25 -8.82
CA TYR A 684 -11.59 52.44 -9.37
C TYR A 684 -11.76 52.08 -10.86
N LEU A 685 -12.99 51.86 -11.33
CA LEU A 685 -13.27 51.60 -12.75
C LEU A 685 -12.96 52.82 -13.64
N GLN A 686 -13.26 54.03 -13.15
CA GLN A 686 -12.94 55.27 -13.86
C GLN A 686 -11.42 55.50 -13.88
N ASP A 687 -10.75 55.24 -12.75
CA ASP A 687 -9.29 55.33 -12.64
C ASP A 687 -8.59 54.36 -13.59
N ILE A 688 -9.06 53.11 -13.67
CA ILE A 688 -8.56 52.12 -14.63
C ILE A 688 -8.75 52.60 -16.05
N LYS A 689 -9.93 53.10 -16.42
CA LYS A 689 -10.18 53.63 -17.76
C LYS A 689 -9.23 54.78 -18.07
N LYS A 690 -9.01 55.70 -17.13
CA LYS A 690 -8.06 56.80 -17.29
C LYS A 690 -6.63 56.30 -17.54
N LEU A 691 -6.15 55.33 -16.76
CA LEU A 691 -4.82 54.73 -16.93
C LEU A 691 -4.65 53.97 -18.26
N THR A 692 -5.74 53.41 -18.78
CA THR A 692 -5.77 52.59 -20.00
C THR A 692 -6.20 53.38 -21.24
N GLY A 693 -6.09 54.71 -21.21
CA GLY A 693 -6.39 55.58 -22.37
C GLY A 693 -7.88 55.64 -22.73
N GLY A 694 -8.75 55.55 -21.71
CA GLY A 694 -10.21 55.60 -21.81
C GLY A 694 -10.87 54.28 -22.20
N LYS A 695 -10.11 53.21 -22.44
CA LYS A 695 -10.62 51.99 -23.09
C LYS A 695 -10.87 50.83 -22.14
N GLY A 696 -10.09 50.65 -21.08
CA GLY A 696 -10.07 49.44 -20.25
C GLY A 696 -8.90 48.50 -20.58
N CYS A 697 -8.77 47.42 -19.82
CA CYS A 697 -7.67 46.45 -19.93
C CYS A 697 -7.86 45.50 -21.12
N HIS A 698 -6.76 45.06 -21.72
CA HIS A 698 -6.77 44.10 -22.84
C HIS A 698 -7.19 42.70 -22.38
N ALA A 699 -6.80 42.32 -21.16
CA ALA A 699 -7.30 41.14 -20.49
C ALA A 699 -7.53 41.41 -19.00
N ALA A 700 -8.38 40.58 -18.38
CA ALA A 700 -8.62 40.53 -16.95
C ALA A 700 -8.56 39.07 -16.52
N ALA A 701 -7.60 38.75 -15.66
CA ALA A 701 -7.38 37.42 -15.11
C ALA A 701 -7.89 37.35 -13.68
N VAL A 702 -8.85 36.46 -13.41
CA VAL A 702 -9.49 36.34 -12.11
C VAL A 702 -8.91 35.15 -11.35
N TYR A 703 -8.08 35.43 -10.36
CA TYR A 703 -7.47 34.44 -9.46
C TYR A 703 -8.28 34.20 -8.19
N SER A 704 -9.21 35.12 -7.87
CA SER A 704 -10.15 34.94 -6.75
C SER A 704 -11.17 33.84 -7.06
N ALA A 705 -11.50 33.03 -6.04
CA ALA A 705 -12.61 32.07 -6.09
C ALA A 705 -13.99 32.72 -5.82
N SER A 706 -14.08 34.06 -5.73
CA SER A 706 -15.34 34.75 -5.45
C SER A 706 -16.16 34.97 -6.72
N ASN A 707 -17.44 34.58 -6.71
CA ASN A 707 -18.38 34.95 -7.77
C ASN A 707 -18.45 36.48 -7.98
N ALA A 708 -18.33 37.28 -6.93
CA ALA A 708 -18.38 38.74 -7.03
C ALA A 708 -17.19 39.33 -7.80
N ALA A 709 -16.00 38.71 -7.68
CA ALA A 709 -14.82 39.11 -8.44
C ALA A 709 -15.03 38.89 -9.95
N TYR A 710 -15.71 37.81 -10.31
CA TYR A 710 -16.06 37.54 -11.70
C TYR A 710 -17.14 38.49 -12.24
N THR A 711 -18.19 38.78 -11.46
CA THR A 711 -19.29 39.67 -11.90
C THR A 711 -18.79 41.07 -12.31
N GLY A 712 -17.80 41.63 -11.61
CA GLY A 712 -17.24 42.94 -11.95
C GLY A 712 -16.15 42.92 -13.02
N ALA A 713 -15.60 41.76 -13.38
CA ALA A 713 -14.46 41.66 -14.29
C ALA A 713 -14.73 42.19 -15.72
N PRO A 714 -15.92 41.98 -16.33
CA PRO A 714 -16.21 42.53 -17.66
C PRO A 714 -16.12 44.07 -17.75
N ASP A 715 -16.38 44.80 -16.66
CA ASP A 715 -16.37 46.27 -16.67
C ASP A 715 -14.95 46.86 -16.61
N VAL A 716 -13.96 46.03 -16.25
CA VAL A 716 -12.53 46.36 -16.28
C VAL A 716 -11.95 46.25 -17.69
N LEU A 717 -12.58 45.43 -18.54
CA LEU A 717 -12.12 45.15 -19.89
C LEU A 717 -12.44 46.28 -20.87
N ARG A 718 -11.58 46.41 -21.88
CA ARG A 718 -11.95 47.09 -23.13
C ARG A 718 -12.88 46.23 -23.97
N THR A 719 -13.60 46.86 -24.90
CA THR A 719 -14.35 46.13 -25.94
C THR A 719 -13.42 45.16 -26.68
N GLY A 720 -13.84 43.89 -26.80
CA GLY A 720 -13.08 42.79 -27.40
C GLY A 720 -12.01 42.18 -26.47
N GLY A 721 -11.90 42.67 -25.23
CA GLY A 721 -10.96 42.19 -24.23
C GLY A 721 -11.20 40.73 -23.81
N LEU A 722 -10.20 40.15 -23.16
CA LEU A 722 -10.24 38.75 -22.74
C LEU A 722 -10.46 38.62 -21.23
N LEU A 723 -11.54 37.96 -20.83
CA LEU A 723 -11.73 37.46 -19.47
C LEU A 723 -11.07 36.08 -19.35
N MET A 724 -10.03 35.99 -18.51
CA MET A 724 -9.35 34.74 -18.18
C MET A 724 -9.87 34.18 -16.85
N VAL A 725 -10.45 32.99 -16.90
CA VAL A 725 -11.02 32.25 -15.76
C VAL A 725 -9.94 31.34 -15.17
N ILE A 726 -9.60 31.55 -13.89
CA ILE A 726 -8.60 30.76 -13.16
C ILE A 726 -9.14 30.29 -11.81
N GLY A 727 -9.58 31.22 -10.96
CA GLY A 727 -10.13 30.89 -9.64
C GLY A 727 -11.45 30.14 -9.77
N ILE A 728 -11.60 29.02 -9.09
CA ILE A 728 -12.81 28.19 -9.19
C ILE A 728 -13.88 28.76 -8.27
N ALA A 729 -14.88 29.44 -8.83
CA ALA A 729 -15.99 29.98 -8.07
C ALA A 729 -16.95 28.86 -7.61
N PRO A 730 -17.56 28.96 -6.40
CA PRO A 730 -18.45 27.93 -5.88
C PRO A 730 -19.79 27.84 -6.65
N LYS A 731 -20.15 28.87 -7.41
CA LYS A 731 -21.35 28.90 -8.27
C LYS A 731 -20.97 29.24 -9.71
N GLY A 732 -21.89 28.99 -10.64
CA GLY A 732 -21.78 29.43 -12.03
C GLY A 732 -21.65 30.95 -12.19
N LEU A 733 -21.38 31.39 -13.42
CA LEU A 733 -21.15 32.79 -13.76
C LEU A 733 -22.42 33.42 -14.38
N ASP A 734 -23.27 33.98 -13.54
CA ASP A 734 -24.61 34.45 -13.94
C ASP A 734 -24.61 35.72 -14.81
N PHE A 735 -23.47 36.42 -14.91
CA PHE A 735 -23.34 37.65 -15.72
C PHE A 735 -23.06 37.37 -17.21
N ILE A 736 -22.87 36.10 -17.60
CA ILE A 736 -22.60 35.76 -19.00
C ILE A 736 -23.86 35.97 -19.84
N ASN A 737 -23.81 36.95 -20.74
CA ASN A 737 -24.89 37.30 -21.66
C ASN A 737 -24.50 36.97 -23.10
N THR A 738 -25.35 36.22 -23.82
CA THR A 738 -25.11 35.83 -25.22
C THR A 738 -25.03 37.01 -26.18
N PHE A 739 -25.75 38.11 -25.92
CA PHE A 739 -25.66 39.32 -26.73
C PHE A 739 -24.27 39.97 -26.60
N ASP A 740 -23.73 40.05 -25.38
CA ASP A 740 -22.39 40.60 -25.14
C ASP A 740 -21.30 39.76 -25.83
N LEU A 741 -21.44 38.44 -25.81
CA LEU A 741 -20.49 37.54 -26.48
C LEU A 741 -20.60 37.63 -28.01
N THR A 742 -21.82 37.59 -28.57
CA THR A 742 -22.03 37.61 -30.03
C THR A 742 -21.69 38.96 -30.66
N THR A 743 -21.84 40.06 -29.92
CA THR A 743 -21.44 41.41 -30.36
C THR A 743 -19.98 41.75 -30.05
N GLY A 744 -19.22 40.82 -29.45
CA GLY A 744 -17.79 40.98 -29.22
C GLY A 744 -17.44 41.96 -28.10
N ARG A 745 -18.33 42.16 -27.10
CA ARG A 745 -18.03 42.98 -25.92
C ARG A 745 -16.79 42.47 -25.21
N TYR A 746 -16.71 41.16 -24.99
CA TYR A 746 -15.54 40.47 -24.46
C TYR A 746 -15.52 39.00 -24.91
N ARG A 747 -14.38 38.34 -24.72
CA ARG A 747 -14.17 36.91 -24.95
C ARG A 747 -13.84 36.23 -23.63
N ILE A 748 -14.10 34.93 -23.51
CA ILE A 748 -13.78 34.15 -22.30
C ILE A 748 -12.80 33.03 -22.68
N LYS A 749 -11.74 32.87 -21.89
CA LYS A 749 -10.82 31.72 -21.92
C LYS A 749 -10.56 31.24 -20.49
N ALA A 750 -10.09 30.02 -20.32
CA ALA A 750 -9.75 29.46 -19.03
C ALA A 750 -8.37 28.81 -19.06
N GLU A 751 -7.69 28.80 -17.92
CA GLU A 751 -6.43 28.10 -17.70
C GLU A 751 -6.40 27.47 -16.30
N SER A 752 -5.59 26.43 -16.15
CA SER A 752 -5.27 25.74 -14.89
C SER A 752 -3.79 25.37 -14.87
N THR A 753 -3.32 24.64 -13.85
CA THR A 753 -1.97 24.06 -13.81
C THR A 753 -1.65 23.23 -15.06
N GLY A 754 -2.68 22.68 -15.71
CA GLY A 754 -2.57 22.00 -16.99
C GLY A 754 -1.92 20.62 -16.91
N ILE A 755 -1.20 20.28 -17.97
CA ILE A 755 -0.60 18.96 -18.20
C ILE A 755 0.93 19.06 -18.13
N PRO A 756 1.64 17.98 -17.77
CA PRO A 756 3.11 17.97 -17.66
C PRO A 756 3.84 18.51 -18.90
N GLN A 757 3.32 18.23 -20.08
CA GLN A 757 3.87 18.64 -21.37
C GLN A 757 3.94 20.16 -21.53
N ARG A 758 3.12 20.93 -20.80
CA ARG A 758 3.11 22.40 -20.81
C ARG A 758 3.99 23.01 -19.71
N MET A 759 4.49 22.22 -18.75
CA MET A 759 5.26 22.75 -17.61
C MET A 759 6.61 23.33 -18.02
N LYS A 760 7.28 22.72 -19.00
CA LYS A 760 8.65 23.08 -19.38
C LYS A 760 8.83 24.57 -19.65
N LYS A 761 7.96 25.16 -20.47
CA LYS A 761 8.00 26.59 -20.79
C LYS A 761 7.88 27.46 -19.54
N ALA A 762 6.98 27.10 -18.61
CA ALA A 762 6.77 27.85 -17.37
C ALA A 762 8.00 27.77 -16.46
N VAL A 763 8.55 26.57 -16.24
CA VAL A 763 9.71 26.33 -15.37
C VAL A 763 10.96 27.02 -15.92
N GLU A 764 11.22 26.90 -17.23
CA GLU A 764 12.37 27.56 -17.87
C GLU A 764 12.28 29.08 -17.81
N PHE A 765 11.09 29.65 -18.05
CA PHE A 765 10.87 31.08 -17.93
C PHE A 765 11.06 31.56 -16.49
N THR A 766 10.55 30.80 -15.52
CA THR A 766 10.70 31.08 -14.09
C THR A 766 12.16 31.11 -13.68
N GLY A 767 12.95 30.10 -14.08
CA GLY A 767 14.39 30.04 -13.85
C GLY A 767 15.11 31.22 -14.50
N LYS A 768 14.86 31.47 -15.79
CA LYS A 768 15.50 32.57 -16.54
C LYS A 768 15.31 33.94 -15.88
N HIS A 769 14.12 34.19 -15.32
CA HIS A 769 13.78 35.46 -14.69
C HIS A 769 13.89 35.45 -13.16
N SER A 770 14.34 34.34 -12.56
CA SER A 770 14.47 34.14 -11.10
C SER A 770 13.19 34.50 -10.33
N ILE A 771 12.04 34.10 -10.85
CA ILE A 771 10.73 34.42 -10.26
C ILE A 771 10.43 33.43 -9.13
N GLN A 772 10.49 33.89 -7.89
CA GLN A 772 10.10 33.10 -6.71
C GLN A 772 9.32 33.99 -5.72
N PRO A 773 8.33 33.44 -5.00
CA PRO A 773 7.52 34.20 -4.09
C PRO A 773 8.29 34.47 -2.79
N GLU A 774 7.90 35.53 -2.09
CA GLU A 774 8.22 35.60 -0.66
C GLU A 774 7.45 34.51 0.09
N VAL A 775 8.17 33.76 0.91
CA VAL A 775 7.60 32.68 1.70
C VAL A 775 7.87 32.87 3.18
N GLU A 776 6.96 32.33 3.98
CA GLU A 776 7.12 32.14 5.41
C GLU A 776 7.45 30.66 5.65
N PHE A 777 8.67 30.40 6.13
CA PHE A 777 9.11 29.04 6.42
C PHE A 777 8.47 28.51 7.71
N ARG A 778 8.03 27.26 7.66
CA ARG A 778 7.34 26.52 8.72
C ARG A 778 7.93 25.13 8.85
N LYS A 779 7.69 24.49 9.99
CA LYS A 779 7.96 23.06 10.19
C LYS A 779 6.68 22.26 9.93
N ILE A 780 6.82 20.96 9.68
CA ILE A 780 5.65 20.10 9.47
C ILE A 780 4.69 20.12 10.66
N ASP A 781 5.21 20.23 11.88
CA ASP A 781 4.42 20.32 13.11
C ASP A 781 3.55 21.59 13.18
N ASP A 782 3.86 22.63 12.39
CA ASP A 782 3.08 23.87 12.32
C ASP A 782 1.89 23.77 11.34
N LEU A 783 1.78 22.69 10.57
CA LEU A 783 0.76 22.55 9.51
C LEU A 783 -0.69 22.76 10.02
N PRO A 784 -1.11 22.21 11.18
CA PRO A 784 -2.44 22.49 11.71
C PRO A 784 -2.69 23.99 11.94
N GLN A 785 -1.67 24.72 12.42
CA GLN A 785 -1.78 26.17 12.63
C GLN A 785 -1.77 26.93 11.31
N MET A 786 -0.96 26.52 10.32
CA MET A 786 -0.95 27.11 8.98
C MET A 786 -2.35 27.04 8.34
N VAL A 787 -3.02 25.89 8.45
CA VAL A 787 -4.38 25.69 7.97
C VAL A 787 -5.35 26.63 8.68
N ALA A 788 -5.31 26.69 10.01
CA ALA A 788 -6.16 27.59 10.80
C ALA A 788 -5.93 29.07 10.48
N ASP A 789 -4.68 29.48 10.28
CA ASP A 789 -4.32 30.85 9.91
C ASP A 789 -4.85 31.20 8.51
N MET A 790 -4.77 30.27 7.57
CA MET A 790 -5.29 30.47 6.21
C MET A 790 -6.82 30.55 6.19
N GLU A 791 -7.51 29.68 6.92
CA GLU A 791 -8.97 29.73 7.09
C GLU A 791 -9.44 31.05 7.73
N ALA A 792 -8.69 31.53 8.71
CA ALA A 792 -8.95 32.80 9.38
C ALA A 792 -8.55 34.03 8.55
N GLY A 793 -7.96 33.86 7.36
CA GLY A 793 -7.46 34.95 6.53
C GLY A 793 -6.28 35.72 7.12
N LYS A 794 -5.54 35.10 8.06
CA LYS A 794 -4.37 35.68 8.74
C LYS A 794 -3.04 35.38 8.03
N ALA A 795 -3.05 34.47 7.06
CA ALA A 795 -1.86 34.16 6.26
C ALA A 795 -1.52 35.33 5.30
N GLU A 796 -0.51 36.12 5.65
CA GLU A 796 -0.07 37.27 4.84
C GLU A 796 0.89 36.87 3.72
N LYS A 797 1.70 35.84 3.96
CA LYS A 797 2.68 35.29 3.02
C LYS A 797 2.34 33.84 2.68
N ARG A 798 2.95 33.32 1.60
CA ARG A 798 2.88 31.90 1.28
C ARG A 798 3.61 31.10 2.36
N GLN A 799 2.91 30.18 3.01
CA GLN A 799 3.48 29.33 4.04
C GLN A 799 4.06 28.05 3.43
N VAL A 800 5.30 27.73 3.77
CA VAL A 800 6.05 26.62 3.18
C VAL A 800 6.70 25.79 4.28
N VAL A 801 6.42 24.50 4.28
CA VAL A 801 7.12 23.52 5.11
C VAL A 801 8.42 23.13 4.41
N VAL A 802 9.53 23.16 5.14
CA VAL A 802 10.84 22.67 4.69
C VAL A 802 11.19 21.43 5.51
N PHE A 803 11.67 20.38 4.83
CA PHE A 803 12.02 19.09 5.41
C PHE A 803 13.53 18.86 5.49
#